data_AF-A0A7H0JWL6-F1
#
_entry.id   AF-A0A7H0JWL6-F1
#
_cell.length_a   1.000
_cell.length_b   1.000
_cell.length_c   1.000
_cell.angle_alpha   90.00
_cell.angle_beta   90.00
_cell.angle_gamma   90.00
#
_symmetry.space_group_name_H-M   'P 1'
#
loop_
_entity.id
_entity.type
_entity.pdbx_description
1 polymer ?
#
loop_
_entity_poly.entity_id
_entity_poly.type
_entity_poly.pdbx_seq_one_letter_code
_entity_poly.pdbx_strand_id
1 'polypeptide(L)'
;MTAPLIADGGEMTVMRPLAAFTWGAWDVTHLEDVDEPELPDGRKLGYVADLPEQPSGRFGRRFAREDVSISAVDETSTVEEVLDAAAARTGGQSFFERDITLAGLGRQIPGKHIRVNDRVPVFVWGRLLPDQLVTEVDRERVHIGGQVFSDRLAREAQNRELDRQVRRERREAAEATGAATRTARAAERTAGDAKLAADTALSEVRDADGSLARYVKQAREASDRSVSYSLEASTYSDQARGHSDTSAAHSVKAGEHSEEAARHSESAGQDARRAELASLQSSESSAASQVASQASHAASASSVSYSVLSFEHSEAARRHSDQSAVHSVRAGEHSDQAAQHSQDAGVSAAAAESASLESSTASDLAKGYSDSARQSSDSSSKSSKKSQDASADAVSAQGFSEEAAREAERLRGEAEGFRNEAELARADAEDQRAEAESKRNEAEGFRRSSFSAMYASHASMAMAEQERAAAENERMLAELERASAEDNRAAAEQARSAAESARDDAESKRADAEARRDEAEGFRRSSFSAMYASHASMAMAEQERAAAENERRRAELGRADAEDSRKAAEIERSNAETARQEAFEARDAVVAKLERTAARLVYITSEAGIKKVSNDWVTVDASRNTEITLTPKAGWMGYIHLQYSIIANSTDWGVRVGQVAYEEIRVLWIQDRKIWETNGQNANGGPALSAGSGSSAWSQANPSGLAGDRFRLICTLYPYE
;
A
#
# COMPACT_ATOMS: atom_id res chain seq x y z
N MET A 1 35.75 -74.38 -102.99
CA MET A 1 35.00 -75.63 -102.78
C MET A 1 36.02 -76.76 -102.63
N THR A 2 35.91 -77.56 -101.56
CA THR A 2 36.64 -78.83 -101.42
C THR A 2 36.15 -79.82 -102.46
N ALA A 3 37.05 -80.64 -103.01
CA ALA A 3 36.65 -81.70 -103.93
C ALA A 3 35.90 -82.79 -103.14
N PRO A 4 34.82 -83.38 -103.69
CA PRO A 4 34.08 -84.42 -102.98
C PRO A 4 34.95 -85.66 -102.78
N LEU A 5 34.85 -86.26 -101.59
CA LEU A 5 35.56 -87.48 -101.25
C LEU A 5 34.81 -88.67 -101.84
N ILE A 6 35.51 -89.56 -102.55
CA ILE A 6 34.89 -90.66 -103.27
C ILE A 6 34.87 -91.89 -102.36
N ALA A 7 33.69 -92.41 -102.05
CA ALA A 7 33.55 -93.67 -101.35
C ALA A 7 33.24 -94.79 -102.35
N ASP A 8 34.03 -95.86 -102.34
CA ASP A 8 33.80 -97.08 -103.15
C ASP A 8 32.63 -97.94 -102.64
N GLY A 9 32.00 -97.50 -101.55
CA GLY A 9 30.75 -97.97 -100.97
C GLY A 9 30.55 -97.32 -99.60
N GLY A 10 29.66 -97.86 -98.79
CA GLY A 10 29.49 -97.46 -97.39
C GLY A 10 28.51 -98.38 -96.68
N GLU A 11 28.42 -98.27 -95.36
CA GLU A 11 27.23 -98.71 -94.66
C GLU A 11 26.28 -97.51 -94.56
N MET A 12 25.07 -97.64 -95.11
CA MET A 12 24.03 -96.62 -95.01
C MET A 12 22.84 -97.21 -94.27
N THR A 13 22.87 -97.09 -92.95
CA THR A 13 21.85 -97.64 -92.07
C THR A 13 20.65 -96.68 -92.02
N VAL A 14 19.67 -96.99 -92.86
CA VAL A 14 18.34 -96.36 -92.84
C VAL A 14 17.52 -97.02 -91.74
N MET A 15 17.44 -96.36 -90.57
CA MET A 15 16.55 -96.83 -89.51
C MET A 15 15.09 -96.68 -89.95
N ARG A 16 14.24 -97.66 -89.61
CA ARG A 16 12.81 -97.58 -89.93
C ARG A 16 12.15 -96.49 -89.06
N PRO A 17 11.23 -95.67 -89.62
CA PRO A 17 10.44 -94.75 -88.81
C PRO A 17 9.71 -95.48 -87.68
N LEU A 18 9.81 -94.93 -86.46
CA LEU A 18 9.42 -95.60 -85.23
C LEU A 18 8.05 -95.19 -84.72
N ALA A 19 7.65 -93.93 -84.88
CA ALA A 19 6.35 -93.41 -84.46
C ALA A 19 5.93 -92.23 -85.34
N ALA A 20 4.64 -92.17 -85.72
CA ALA A 20 4.07 -91.07 -86.48
C ALA A 20 3.28 -90.09 -85.61
N PHE A 21 3.08 -90.43 -84.33
CA PHE A 21 2.42 -89.60 -83.34
C PHE A 21 3.27 -89.55 -82.07
N THR A 22 3.12 -88.50 -81.28
CA THR A 22 3.66 -88.40 -79.92
C THR A 22 2.57 -87.98 -78.94
N TRP A 23 2.70 -88.34 -77.66
CA TRP A 23 1.73 -88.01 -76.61
C TRP A 23 2.42 -87.91 -75.26
N GLY A 24 1.80 -87.22 -74.31
CA GLY A 24 2.24 -87.24 -72.91
C GLY A 24 1.56 -86.18 -72.08
N ALA A 25 2.11 -85.91 -70.91
CA ALA A 25 1.56 -84.97 -69.94
C ALA A 25 1.98 -83.52 -70.20
N TRP A 26 1.14 -82.59 -69.76
CA TRP A 26 1.52 -81.19 -69.52
C TRP A 26 1.99 -81.03 -68.07
N ASP A 27 3.00 -80.18 -67.87
CA ASP A 27 3.54 -79.78 -66.57
C ASP A 27 3.59 -78.24 -66.54
N VAL A 28 2.67 -77.59 -65.82
CA VAL A 28 2.43 -76.14 -65.96
C VAL A 28 2.67 -75.42 -64.63
N THR A 29 3.69 -74.57 -64.59
CA THR A 29 3.92 -73.65 -63.46
C THR A 29 3.06 -72.41 -63.64
N HIS A 30 2.00 -72.32 -62.86
CA HIS A 30 1.11 -71.16 -62.81
C HIS A 30 1.72 -69.98 -62.03
N LEU A 31 1.18 -68.78 -62.24
CA LEU A 31 1.44 -67.60 -61.39
C LEU A 31 0.71 -67.77 -60.05
N GLU A 32 1.20 -67.13 -58.98
CA GLU A 32 0.72 -67.34 -57.60
C GLU A 32 -0.78 -67.04 -57.39
N ASP A 33 -1.40 -66.26 -58.27
CA ASP A 33 -2.82 -65.87 -58.23
C ASP A 33 -3.75 -66.74 -59.12
N VAL A 34 -3.30 -67.91 -59.62
CA VAL A 34 -4.06 -68.75 -60.57
C VAL A 34 -4.17 -70.21 -60.12
N ASP A 35 -5.39 -70.63 -59.75
CA ASP A 35 -5.71 -72.01 -59.36
C ASP A 35 -5.54 -73.02 -60.53
N GLU A 36 -4.95 -74.19 -60.23
CA GLU A 36 -4.85 -75.32 -61.17
C GLU A 36 -6.21 -76.04 -61.30
N PRO A 37 -6.66 -76.44 -62.51
CA PRO A 37 -7.96 -77.10 -62.69
C PRO A 37 -7.99 -78.50 -62.05
N GLU A 38 -8.86 -78.70 -61.05
CA GLU A 38 -9.05 -79.99 -60.37
C GLU A 38 -9.39 -81.13 -61.35
N LEU A 39 -8.54 -82.16 -61.37
CA LEU A 39 -8.74 -83.40 -62.13
C LEU A 39 -9.08 -84.58 -61.19
N PRO A 40 -9.94 -85.53 -61.61
CA PRO A 40 -10.21 -86.73 -60.81
C PRO A 40 -8.95 -87.56 -60.55
N ASP A 41 -8.81 -88.07 -59.33
CA ASP A 41 -7.63 -88.74 -58.75
C ASP A 41 -6.72 -89.46 -59.74
N GLY A 42 -5.43 -89.10 -59.71
CA GLY A 42 -4.36 -89.76 -60.46
C GLY A 42 -4.29 -89.42 -61.95
N ARG A 43 -5.07 -88.45 -62.42
CA ARG A 43 -5.05 -87.97 -63.82
C ARG A 43 -4.20 -86.70 -63.95
N LYS A 44 -3.57 -86.53 -65.11
CA LYS A 44 -2.92 -85.28 -65.56
C LYS A 44 -3.57 -84.78 -66.85
N LEU A 45 -3.45 -83.49 -67.13
CA LEU A 45 -3.64 -82.97 -68.49
C LEU A 45 -2.59 -83.60 -69.42
N GLY A 46 -2.98 -83.90 -70.66
CA GLY A 46 -2.07 -84.46 -71.65
C GLY A 46 -2.47 -84.12 -73.08
N TYR A 47 -1.56 -84.37 -74.02
CA TYR A 47 -1.73 -84.08 -75.43
C TYR A 47 -1.48 -85.32 -76.30
N VAL A 48 -1.92 -85.25 -77.56
CA VAL A 48 -1.48 -86.13 -78.65
C VAL A 48 -1.22 -85.24 -79.86
N ALA A 49 -0.02 -85.34 -80.45
CA ALA A 49 0.39 -84.58 -81.62
C ALA A 49 0.74 -85.53 -82.79
N ASP A 50 0.46 -85.09 -84.01
CA ASP A 50 0.87 -85.73 -85.26
C ASP A 50 2.28 -85.24 -85.65
N LEU A 51 3.12 -86.11 -86.22
CA LEU A 51 4.52 -85.79 -86.56
C LEU A 51 4.65 -85.61 -88.08
N PRO A 52 4.61 -84.36 -88.60
CA PRO A 52 4.13 -84.07 -89.96
C PRO A 52 4.99 -84.61 -91.11
N GLU A 53 6.26 -84.96 -90.87
CA GLU A 53 7.19 -85.42 -91.91
C GLU A 53 7.11 -86.93 -92.21
N GLN A 54 6.29 -87.70 -91.48
CA GLN A 54 6.28 -89.18 -91.61
C GLN A 54 5.03 -89.74 -92.31
N PRO A 55 5.18 -90.52 -93.41
CA PRO A 55 4.04 -91.17 -94.07
C PRO A 55 3.50 -92.32 -93.22
N SER A 56 2.33 -92.11 -92.61
CA SER A 56 1.66 -93.13 -91.78
C SER A 56 1.23 -94.35 -92.61
N GLY A 57 2.03 -95.43 -92.52
CA GLY A 57 1.80 -96.67 -93.28
C GLY A 57 0.47 -97.36 -92.91
N ARG A 58 -0.15 -98.02 -93.90
CA ARG A 58 -1.47 -98.68 -93.77
C ARG A 58 -1.60 -99.72 -92.63
N PHE A 59 -0.49 -100.18 -92.05
CA PHE A 59 -0.48 -101.16 -90.96
C PHE A 59 0.42 -100.71 -89.80
N GLY A 60 -0.15 -99.91 -88.91
CA GLY A 60 0.42 -99.58 -87.60
C GLY A 60 0.66 -98.10 -87.36
N ARG A 61 -0.30 -97.41 -86.74
CA ARG A 61 -0.02 -96.15 -86.03
C ARG A 61 0.81 -96.48 -84.80
N ARG A 62 1.95 -95.81 -84.64
CA ARG A 62 2.84 -95.96 -83.49
C ARG A 62 3.04 -94.60 -82.83
N PHE A 63 3.18 -94.64 -81.51
CA PHE A 63 3.20 -93.48 -80.62
C PHE A 63 4.49 -93.47 -79.81
N ALA A 64 5.23 -92.36 -79.83
CA ALA A 64 6.24 -92.05 -78.81
C ALA A 64 5.55 -91.45 -77.58
N ARG A 65 6.13 -91.59 -76.37
CA ARG A 65 5.72 -90.80 -75.22
C ARG A 65 6.77 -89.75 -74.91
N GLU A 66 6.33 -88.50 -74.77
CA GLU A 66 7.14 -87.33 -74.45
C GLU A 66 6.25 -86.42 -73.59
N ASP A 67 6.74 -85.93 -72.44
CA ASP A 67 6.00 -84.99 -71.59
C ASP A 67 6.58 -83.56 -71.77
N VAL A 68 5.75 -82.53 -71.65
CA VAL A 68 6.11 -81.12 -71.96
C VAL A 68 5.81 -80.17 -70.81
N SER A 69 6.55 -79.06 -70.73
CA SER A 69 6.41 -78.07 -69.67
C SER A 69 6.22 -76.63 -70.15
N ILE A 70 5.49 -75.84 -69.35
CA ILE A 70 5.30 -74.39 -69.51
C ILE A 70 5.47 -73.72 -68.14
N SER A 71 6.23 -72.63 -68.07
CA SER A 71 6.25 -71.74 -66.90
C SER A 71 5.66 -70.39 -67.28
N ALA A 72 4.53 -70.03 -66.66
CA ALA A 72 3.93 -68.70 -66.76
C ALA A 72 4.70 -67.66 -65.93
N VAL A 73 5.48 -68.09 -64.93
CA VAL A 73 6.33 -67.22 -64.08
C VAL A 73 7.58 -66.76 -64.82
N ASP A 74 8.14 -67.62 -65.68
CA ASP A 74 9.36 -67.35 -66.46
C ASP A 74 9.08 -67.00 -67.94
N GLU A 75 7.82 -66.99 -68.36
CA GLU A 75 7.37 -66.85 -69.76
C GLU A 75 8.04 -67.86 -70.72
N THR A 76 8.17 -69.13 -70.32
CA THR A 76 8.84 -70.18 -71.12
C THR A 76 7.97 -71.40 -71.41
N SER A 77 8.25 -72.06 -72.53
CA SER A 77 7.62 -73.30 -72.98
C SER A 77 8.68 -74.23 -73.58
N THR A 78 8.56 -75.55 -73.35
CA THR A 78 9.42 -76.59 -73.94
C THR A 78 8.72 -77.38 -75.06
N VAL A 79 7.45 -77.07 -75.35
CA VAL A 79 6.56 -77.86 -76.22
C VAL A 79 7.15 -78.14 -77.59
N GLU A 80 7.39 -77.09 -78.39
CA GLU A 80 7.87 -77.23 -79.77
C GLU A 80 9.22 -77.95 -79.82
N GLU A 81 10.12 -77.67 -78.87
CA GLU A 81 11.43 -78.32 -78.75
C GLU A 81 11.31 -79.83 -78.49
N VAL A 82 10.39 -80.25 -77.62
CA VAL A 82 10.13 -81.66 -77.33
C VAL A 82 9.45 -82.34 -78.52
N LEU A 83 8.51 -81.66 -79.21
CA LEU A 83 7.84 -82.18 -80.40
C LEU A 83 8.80 -82.35 -81.59
N ASP A 84 9.64 -81.36 -81.89
CA ASP A 84 10.67 -81.42 -82.93
C ASP A 84 11.72 -82.50 -82.62
N ALA A 85 12.15 -82.60 -81.37
CA ALA A 85 13.06 -83.67 -80.95
C ALA A 85 12.41 -85.06 -81.08
N ALA A 86 11.11 -85.19 -80.82
CA ALA A 86 10.36 -86.42 -81.03
C ALA A 86 10.23 -86.77 -82.52
N ALA A 87 9.92 -85.80 -83.38
CA ALA A 87 9.88 -85.95 -84.83
C ALA A 87 11.25 -86.43 -85.35
N ALA A 88 12.33 -85.73 -84.99
CA ALA A 88 13.70 -86.06 -85.40
C ALA A 88 14.17 -87.43 -84.88
N ARG A 89 13.82 -87.83 -83.65
CA ARG A 89 14.12 -89.17 -83.11
C ARG A 89 13.36 -90.27 -83.83
N THR A 90 12.09 -90.04 -84.17
CA THR A 90 11.20 -91.08 -84.69
C THR A 90 11.19 -91.20 -86.22
N GLY A 91 11.65 -90.16 -86.94
CA GLY A 91 11.59 -90.03 -88.40
C GLY A 91 12.25 -91.13 -89.26
N GLY A 92 13.02 -92.04 -88.66
CA GLY A 92 13.75 -93.07 -89.38
C GLY A 92 15.06 -92.54 -89.98
N GLN A 93 15.98 -92.15 -89.10
CA GLN A 93 17.24 -91.53 -89.51
C GLN A 93 18.09 -92.47 -90.40
N SER A 94 18.62 -91.91 -91.48
CA SER A 94 19.64 -92.55 -92.31
C SER A 94 21.01 -91.93 -92.03
N PHE A 95 21.93 -92.71 -91.47
CA PHE A 95 23.33 -92.30 -91.36
C PHE A 95 24.19 -93.04 -92.38
N PHE A 96 25.25 -92.37 -92.84
CA PHE A 96 26.29 -92.92 -93.69
C PHE A 96 27.58 -92.96 -92.87
N GLU A 97 28.24 -94.11 -92.83
CA GLU A 97 29.53 -94.26 -92.16
C GLU A 97 30.54 -94.96 -93.06
N ARG A 98 31.72 -94.35 -93.23
CA ARG A 98 32.83 -94.97 -93.95
C ARG A 98 34.20 -94.34 -93.67
N ASP A 99 35.21 -95.21 -93.54
CA ASP A 99 36.62 -94.87 -93.75
C ASP A 99 36.91 -94.60 -95.24
N ILE A 100 37.23 -93.34 -95.58
CA ILE A 100 37.74 -92.98 -96.89
C ILE A 100 39.26 -93.16 -96.89
N THR A 101 39.73 -94.19 -97.59
CA THR A 101 41.16 -94.50 -97.78
C THR A 101 41.81 -93.58 -98.81
N LEU A 102 43.15 -93.57 -98.89
CA LEU A 102 43.94 -92.77 -99.84
C LEU A 102 43.40 -92.74 -101.29
N ALA A 103 42.82 -93.84 -101.79
CA ALA A 103 42.24 -93.89 -103.13
C ALA A 103 41.00 -92.98 -103.30
N GLY A 104 40.17 -92.87 -102.25
CA GLY A 104 38.97 -92.03 -102.23
C GLY A 104 39.23 -90.54 -101.93
N LEU A 105 40.38 -90.22 -101.32
CA LEU A 105 40.79 -88.85 -101.00
C LEU A 105 41.33 -88.08 -102.24
N GLY A 106 41.73 -88.80 -103.30
CA GLY A 106 42.19 -88.23 -104.56
C GLY A 106 43.50 -87.46 -104.43
N ARG A 107 43.42 -86.12 -104.32
CA ARG A 107 44.58 -85.22 -104.09
C ARG A 107 44.59 -84.57 -102.70
N GLN A 108 43.65 -84.94 -101.82
CA GLN A 108 43.52 -84.35 -100.49
C GLN A 108 44.38 -85.13 -99.48
N ILE A 109 44.96 -84.40 -98.51
CA ILE A 109 45.92 -84.95 -97.55
C ILE A 109 45.29 -84.86 -96.16
N PRO A 110 45.10 -85.99 -95.45
CA PRO A 110 44.60 -86.01 -94.09
C PRO A 110 45.39 -85.11 -93.14
N GLY A 111 44.70 -84.51 -92.17
CA GLY A 111 45.27 -83.61 -91.15
C GLY A 111 45.67 -82.22 -91.66
N LYS A 112 46.04 -82.11 -92.94
CA LYS A 112 46.43 -80.83 -93.56
C LYS A 112 45.27 -80.13 -94.28
N HIS A 113 44.54 -80.87 -95.13
CA HIS A 113 43.45 -80.33 -95.95
C HIS A 113 42.06 -80.68 -95.40
N ILE A 114 41.99 -81.65 -94.48
CA ILE A 114 40.78 -82.15 -93.82
C ILE A 114 41.15 -82.46 -92.37
N ARG A 115 40.33 -82.05 -91.40
CA ARG A 115 40.53 -82.20 -89.95
C ARG A 115 39.28 -82.76 -89.27
N VAL A 116 39.43 -83.23 -88.03
CA VAL A 116 38.29 -83.58 -87.17
C VAL A 116 37.41 -82.34 -86.95
N ASN A 117 36.09 -82.53 -86.99
CA ASN A 117 35.02 -81.53 -87.02
C ASN A 117 34.87 -80.71 -88.31
N ASP A 118 35.69 -80.93 -89.35
CA ASP A 118 35.37 -80.38 -90.68
C ASP A 118 34.13 -81.08 -91.26
N ARG A 119 33.33 -80.35 -92.05
CA ARG A 119 32.24 -80.91 -92.85
C ARG A 119 32.66 -81.01 -94.31
N VAL A 120 32.47 -82.19 -94.91
CA VAL A 120 32.95 -82.50 -96.26
C VAL A 120 31.85 -83.16 -97.11
N PRO A 121 31.75 -82.84 -98.40
CA PRO A 121 30.86 -83.54 -99.31
C PRO A 121 31.47 -84.89 -99.71
N VAL A 122 30.66 -85.96 -99.68
CA VAL A 122 31.06 -87.33 -100.02
C VAL A 122 30.23 -87.82 -101.19
N PHE A 123 30.87 -88.45 -102.19
CA PHE A 123 30.20 -89.03 -103.35
C PHE A 123 30.20 -90.56 -103.24
N VAL A 124 29.01 -91.16 -103.24
CA VAL A 124 28.83 -92.61 -103.09
C VAL A 124 27.65 -93.10 -103.94
N TRP A 125 27.77 -94.30 -104.52
CA TRP A 125 26.74 -94.93 -105.37
C TRP A 125 26.13 -94.03 -106.47
N GLY A 126 26.91 -93.09 -107.00
CA GLY A 126 26.47 -92.16 -108.04
C GLY A 126 25.73 -90.92 -107.53
N ARG A 127 25.67 -90.68 -106.22
CA ARG A 127 25.00 -89.52 -105.61
C ARG A 127 25.92 -88.78 -104.65
N LEU A 128 25.73 -87.46 -104.53
CA LEU A 128 26.46 -86.62 -103.58
C LEU A 128 25.69 -86.50 -102.26
N LEU A 129 26.39 -86.75 -101.15
CA LEU A 129 25.96 -86.48 -99.78
C LEU A 129 26.69 -85.20 -99.29
N PRO A 130 25.98 -84.08 -99.05
CA PRO A 130 26.60 -82.87 -98.51
C PRO A 130 26.95 -83.00 -97.03
N ASP A 131 27.85 -82.14 -96.55
CA ASP A 131 28.08 -81.80 -95.14
C ASP A 131 28.27 -82.96 -94.14
N GLN A 132 28.85 -84.07 -94.61
CA GLN A 132 29.19 -85.21 -93.75
C GLN A 132 30.31 -84.82 -92.77
N LEU A 133 30.16 -85.19 -91.50
CA LEU A 133 31.10 -84.80 -90.44
C LEU A 133 32.32 -85.73 -90.43
N VAL A 134 33.51 -85.13 -90.40
CA VAL A 134 34.77 -85.85 -90.18
C VAL A 134 35.01 -86.01 -88.68
N THR A 135 35.00 -87.26 -88.22
CA THR A 135 35.06 -87.61 -86.79
C THR A 135 36.40 -88.19 -86.36
N GLU A 136 37.14 -88.84 -87.25
CA GLU A 136 38.55 -89.25 -87.04
C GLU A 136 39.40 -88.96 -88.28
N VAL A 137 40.67 -88.62 -88.09
CA VAL A 137 41.62 -88.33 -89.18
C VAL A 137 42.98 -88.93 -88.85
N ASP A 138 43.42 -89.89 -89.66
CA ASP A 138 44.75 -90.49 -89.61
C ASP A 138 45.47 -90.32 -90.96
N ARG A 139 46.77 -90.62 -91.03
CA ARG A 139 47.63 -90.34 -92.20
C ARG A 139 47.16 -91.00 -93.49
N GLU A 140 46.48 -92.14 -93.41
CA GLU A 140 46.09 -92.96 -94.56
C GLU A 140 44.56 -93.12 -94.72
N ARG A 141 43.77 -92.60 -93.77
CA ARG A 141 42.29 -92.64 -93.78
C ARG A 141 41.65 -91.39 -93.18
N VAL A 142 40.49 -91.02 -93.69
CA VAL A 142 39.56 -90.07 -93.06
C VAL A 142 38.29 -90.83 -92.70
N HIS A 143 37.95 -90.89 -91.42
CA HIS A 143 36.68 -91.48 -90.97
C HIS A 143 35.57 -90.43 -91.03
N ILE A 144 34.45 -90.80 -91.64
CA ILE A 144 33.32 -89.91 -91.89
C ILE A 144 32.04 -90.63 -91.45
N GLY A 145 31.23 -89.99 -90.61
CA GLY A 145 30.07 -90.60 -89.97
C GLY A 145 30.24 -90.76 -88.45
N GLY A 146 29.59 -91.77 -87.87
CA GLY A 146 29.71 -92.10 -86.44
C GLY A 146 28.92 -91.22 -85.45
N GLN A 147 28.15 -90.22 -85.90
CA GLN A 147 27.25 -89.43 -85.04
C GLN A 147 25.81 -89.38 -85.55
N VAL A 148 24.86 -89.41 -84.60
CA VAL A 148 23.42 -89.29 -84.81
C VAL A 148 23.04 -87.81 -84.89
N PHE A 149 22.14 -87.43 -85.82
CA PHE A 149 21.78 -86.01 -86.06
C PHE A 149 21.13 -85.30 -84.84
N SER A 150 20.70 -86.05 -83.82
CA SER A 150 20.08 -85.53 -82.59
C SER A 150 21.03 -84.73 -81.69
N ASP A 151 22.35 -84.91 -81.81
CA ASP A 151 23.34 -84.25 -80.93
C ASP A 151 23.32 -82.71 -81.08
N ARG A 152 22.89 -82.21 -82.26
CA ARG A 152 22.70 -80.77 -82.49
C ARG A 152 21.59 -80.18 -81.61
N LEU A 153 20.44 -80.85 -81.52
CA LEU A 153 19.30 -80.38 -80.72
C LEU A 153 19.62 -80.40 -79.22
N ALA A 154 20.30 -81.44 -78.73
CA ALA A 154 20.72 -81.53 -77.34
C ALA A 154 21.64 -80.36 -76.93
N ARG A 155 22.58 -79.99 -77.81
CA ARG A 155 23.48 -78.85 -77.59
C ARG A 155 22.80 -77.49 -77.69
N GLU A 156 21.82 -77.35 -78.59
CA GLU A 156 21.02 -76.12 -78.71
C GLU A 156 20.08 -75.92 -77.50
N ALA A 157 19.53 -77.01 -76.94
CA ALA A 157 18.81 -77.00 -75.67
C ALA A 157 19.71 -76.55 -74.50
N GLN A 158 20.92 -77.13 -74.40
CA GLN A 158 21.88 -76.79 -73.34
C GLN A 158 22.28 -75.30 -73.34
N ASN A 159 22.51 -74.71 -74.53
CA ASN A 159 22.81 -73.29 -74.65
C ASN A 159 21.63 -72.42 -74.19
N ARG A 160 20.39 -72.79 -74.54
CA ARG A 160 19.18 -72.05 -74.14
C ARG A 160 18.89 -72.16 -72.64
N GLU A 161 19.30 -73.25 -71.98
CA GLU A 161 19.24 -73.36 -70.51
C GLU A 161 20.24 -72.42 -69.80
N LEU A 162 21.47 -72.29 -70.32
CA LEU A 162 22.44 -71.34 -69.79
C LEU A 162 21.93 -69.88 -69.86
N ASP A 163 21.27 -69.50 -70.96
CA ASP A 163 20.63 -68.18 -71.09
C ASP A 163 19.49 -67.96 -70.09
N ARG A 164 18.72 -69.00 -69.71
CA ARG A 164 17.70 -68.92 -68.64
C ARG A 164 18.36 -68.63 -67.29
N GLN A 165 19.42 -69.36 -66.95
CA GLN A 165 20.15 -69.16 -65.68
C GLN A 165 20.72 -67.73 -65.56
N VAL A 166 21.37 -67.22 -66.61
CA VAL A 166 21.96 -65.86 -66.60
C VAL A 166 20.90 -64.76 -66.43
N ARG A 167 19.67 -64.96 -66.91
CA ARG A 167 18.56 -64.01 -66.70
C ARG A 167 18.08 -64.01 -65.24
N ARG A 168 17.96 -65.18 -64.62
CA ARG A 168 17.57 -65.33 -63.20
C ARG A 168 18.58 -64.68 -62.26
N GLU A 169 19.87 -64.99 -62.42
CA GLU A 169 20.95 -64.40 -61.61
C GLU A 169 21.00 -62.86 -61.71
N ARG A 170 20.71 -62.29 -62.88
CA ARG A 170 20.63 -60.83 -63.07
C ARG A 170 19.45 -60.19 -62.35
N ARG A 171 18.31 -60.89 -62.24
CA ARG A 171 17.12 -60.41 -61.49
C ARG A 171 17.41 -60.39 -60.00
N GLU A 172 17.94 -61.47 -59.45
CA GLU A 172 18.33 -61.59 -58.04
C GLU A 172 19.35 -60.49 -57.63
N ALA A 173 20.35 -60.24 -58.48
CA ALA A 173 21.34 -59.18 -58.27
C ALA A 173 20.71 -57.76 -58.27
N ALA A 174 19.71 -57.50 -59.13
CA ALA A 174 19.00 -56.23 -59.17
C ALA A 174 18.14 -56.01 -57.91
N GLU A 175 17.43 -57.05 -57.46
CA GLU A 175 16.60 -57.01 -56.25
C GLU A 175 17.44 -56.78 -54.98
N ALA A 176 18.60 -57.44 -54.87
CA ALA A 176 19.59 -57.21 -53.80
C ALA A 176 20.15 -55.78 -53.82
N THR A 177 20.47 -55.24 -55.00
CA THR A 177 20.94 -53.84 -55.15
C THR A 177 19.86 -52.83 -54.75
N GLY A 178 18.61 -53.11 -55.09
CA GLY A 178 17.44 -52.33 -54.65
C GLY A 178 17.26 -52.34 -53.13
N ALA A 179 17.46 -53.50 -52.48
CA ALA A 179 17.42 -53.61 -51.03
C ALA A 179 18.51 -52.77 -50.34
N ALA A 180 19.77 -52.89 -50.79
CA ALA A 180 20.88 -52.09 -50.26
C ALA A 180 20.63 -50.58 -50.39
N THR A 181 20.09 -50.14 -51.53
CA THR A 181 19.74 -48.73 -51.79
C THR A 181 18.63 -48.22 -50.85
N ARG A 182 17.63 -49.06 -50.52
CA ARG A 182 16.58 -48.71 -49.54
C ARG A 182 17.16 -48.54 -48.13
N THR A 183 18.08 -49.41 -47.72
CA THR A 183 18.76 -49.34 -46.41
C THR A 183 19.64 -48.09 -46.30
N ALA A 184 20.39 -47.74 -47.34
CA ALA A 184 21.20 -46.52 -47.37
C ALA A 184 20.33 -45.26 -47.17
N ARG A 185 19.22 -45.15 -47.91
CA ARG A 185 18.25 -44.04 -47.77
C ARG A 185 17.48 -44.05 -46.45
N ALA A 186 17.48 -45.14 -45.68
CA ALA A 186 16.98 -45.14 -44.31
C ALA A 186 18.01 -44.52 -43.36
N ALA A 187 19.27 -44.96 -43.45
CA ALA A 187 20.37 -44.43 -42.64
C ALA A 187 20.61 -42.91 -42.88
N GLU A 188 20.53 -42.43 -44.13
CA GLU A 188 20.62 -41.01 -44.45
C GLU A 188 19.55 -40.16 -43.76
N ARG A 189 18.29 -40.66 -43.70
CA ARG A 189 17.20 -39.98 -43.01
C ARG A 189 17.44 -39.94 -41.49
N THR A 190 17.74 -41.09 -40.88
CA THR A 190 18.04 -41.15 -39.44
C THR A 190 19.24 -40.27 -39.05
N ALA A 191 20.24 -40.12 -39.91
CA ALA A 191 21.35 -39.19 -39.70
C ALA A 191 20.93 -37.71 -39.81
N GLY A 192 20.01 -37.39 -40.72
CA GLY A 192 19.37 -36.07 -40.82
C GLY A 192 18.52 -35.73 -39.60
N ASP A 193 17.68 -36.66 -39.15
CA ASP A 193 16.81 -36.52 -37.97
C ASP A 193 17.65 -36.31 -36.70
N ALA A 194 18.72 -37.10 -36.52
CA ALA A 194 19.65 -36.96 -35.40
C ALA A 194 20.41 -35.62 -35.42
N LYS A 195 20.77 -35.11 -36.60
CA LYS A 195 21.37 -33.77 -36.74
C LYS A 195 20.35 -32.67 -36.37
N LEU A 196 19.11 -32.78 -36.84
CA LEU A 196 18.06 -31.81 -36.53
C LEU A 196 17.81 -31.73 -35.02
N ALA A 197 17.71 -32.88 -34.33
CA ALA A 197 17.56 -32.92 -32.87
C ALA A 197 18.75 -32.25 -32.13
N ALA A 198 19.98 -32.43 -32.61
CA ALA A 198 21.16 -31.79 -32.04
C ALA A 198 21.19 -30.26 -32.30
N ASP A 199 20.80 -29.82 -33.50
CA ASP A 199 20.69 -28.40 -33.84
C ASP A 199 19.57 -27.72 -33.01
N THR A 200 18.45 -28.41 -32.75
CA THR A 200 17.38 -27.94 -31.85
C THR A 200 17.88 -27.80 -30.41
N ALA A 201 18.49 -28.83 -29.83
CA ALA A 201 19.00 -28.78 -28.46
C ALA A 201 20.05 -27.66 -28.27
N LEU A 202 20.87 -27.39 -29.29
CA LEU A 202 21.83 -26.28 -29.27
C LEU A 202 21.17 -24.90 -29.30
N SER A 203 19.96 -24.77 -29.84
CA SER A 203 19.18 -23.52 -29.77
C SER A 203 18.58 -23.28 -28.38
N GLU A 204 17.99 -24.31 -27.76
CA GLU A 204 17.42 -24.24 -26.41
C GLU A 204 18.47 -23.83 -25.36
N VAL A 205 19.68 -24.36 -25.46
CA VAL A 205 20.81 -23.99 -24.57
C VAL A 205 21.21 -22.52 -24.73
N ARG A 206 21.12 -21.94 -25.94
CA ARG A 206 21.42 -20.52 -26.18
C ARG A 206 20.33 -19.60 -25.64
N ASP A 207 19.06 -19.98 -25.76
CA ASP A 207 17.94 -19.22 -25.20
C ASP A 207 17.89 -19.31 -23.67
N ALA A 208 18.34 -20.43 -23.10
CA ALA A 208 18.58 -20.58 -21.66
C ALA A 208 19.71 -19.66 -21.16
N ASP A 209 20.86 -19.63 -21.84
CA ASP A 209 21.99 -18.74 -21.49
C ASP A 209 21.62 -17.25 -21.63
N GLY A 210 20.94 -16.88 -22.72
CA GLY A 210 20.39 -15.54 -22.91
C GLY A 210 19.35 -15.14 -21.84
N SER A 211 18.62 -16.11 -21.29
CA SER A 211 17.71 -15.89 -20.16
C SER A 211 18.47 -15.75 -18.83
N LEU A 212 19.50 -16.57 -18.59
CA LEU A 212 20.37 -16.48 -17.43
C LEU A 212 21.06 -15.11 -17.35
N ALA A 213 21.58 -14.61 -18.49
CA ALA A 213 22.19 -13.29 -18.61
C ALA A 213 21.21 -12.15 -18.25
N ARG A 214 19.93 -12.26 -18.63
CA ARG A 214 18.88 -11.30 -18.24
C ARG A 214 18.65 -11.29 -16.73
N TYR A 215 18.53 -12.46 -16.09
CA TYR A 215 18.34 -12.56 -14.64
C TYR A 215 19.55 -12.06 -13.85
N VAL A 216 20.79 -12.39 -14.28
CA VAL A 216 22.03 -11.89 -13.66
C VAL A 216 22.13 -10.37 -13.75
N LYS A 217 21.70 -9.76 -14.86
CA LYS A 217 21.62 -8.30 -15.00
C LYS A 217 20.60 -7.70 -14.03
N GLN A 218 19.37 -8.21 -14.01
CA GLN A 218 18.30 -7.72 -13.10
C GLN A 218 18.69 -7.84 -11.62
N ALA A 219 19.39 -8.90 -11.23
CA ALA A 219 19.88 -9.09 -9.86
C ALA A 219 20.90 -8.00 -9.45
N ARG A 220 21.79 -7.60 -10.36
CA ARG A 220 22.72 -6.47 -10.13
C ARG A 220 21.96 -5.15 -10.01
N GLU A 221 21.06 -4.85 -10.95
CA GLU A 221 20.23 -3.64 -10.93
C GLU A 221 19.29 -3.55 -9.70
N ALA A 222 18.95 -4.69 -9.07
CA ALA A 222 18.27 -4.72 -7.77
C ALA A 222 19.24 -4.46 -6.60
N SER A 223 20.44 -5.05 -6.62
CA SER A 223 21.49 -4.81 -5.62
C SER A 223 21.91 -3.34 -5.57
N ASP A 224 22.16 -2.73 -6.74
CA ASP A 224 22.62 -1.34 -6.83
C ASP A 224 21.57 -0.36 -6.28
N ARG A 225 20.28 -0.58 -6.59
CA ARG A 225 19.17 0.19 -5.99
C ARG A 225 19.05 -0.01 -4.47
N SER A 226 19.31 -1.21 -3.97
CA SER A 226 19.32 -1.49 -2.53
C SER A 226 20.41 -0.68 -1.80
N VAL A 227 21.58 -0.49 -2.43
CA VAL A 227 22.64 0.39 -1.93
C VAL A 227 22.20 1.86 -1.94
N SER A 228 21.58 2.34 -3.03
CA SER A 228 21.04 3.71 -3.10
C SER A 228 20.01 4.01 -2.02
N TYR A 229 19.00 3.14 -1.84
CA TYR A 229 17.99 3.32 -0.79
C TYR A 229 18.59 3.26 0.63
N SER A 230 19.63 2.45 0.85
CA SER A 230 20.35 2.41 2.12
C SER A 230 21.09 3.72 2.42
N LEU A 231 21.66 4.36 1.38
CA LEU A 231 22.33 5.65 1.50
C LEU A 231 21.32 6.79 1.75
N GLU A 232 20.20 6.80 1.03
CA GLU A 232 19.08 7.74 1.24
C GLU A 232 18.50 7.62 2.65
N ALA A 233 18.29 6.40 3.15
CA ALA A 233 17.84 6.17 4.53
C ALA A 233 18.82 6.72 5.57
N SER A 234 20.13 6.67 5.30
CA SER A 234 21.14 7.31 6.16
C SER A 234 21.01 8.83 6.15
N THR A 235 20.93 9.47 4.97
CA THR A 235 20.87 10.94 4.90
C THR A 235 19.59 11.51 5.53
N TYR A 236 18.45 10.84 5.39
CA TYR A 236 17.23 11.19 6.14
C TYR A 236 17.39 10.99 7.65
N SER A 237 18.10 9.94 8.10
CA SER A 237 18.39 9.73 9.53
C SER A 237 19.31 10.81 10.10
N ASP A 238 20.26 11.30 9.31
CA ASP A 238 21.18 12.38 9.70
C ASP A 238 20.46 13.74 9.75
N GLN A 239 19.57 14.03 8.78
CA GLN A 239 18.68 15.19 8.80
C GLN A 239 17.74 15.17 10.02
N ALA A 240 17.15 14.02 10.34
CA ALA A 240 16.27 13.87 11.51
C ALA A 240 17.00 14.17 12.83
N ARG A 241 18.28 13.78 12.96
CA ARG A 241 19.12 14.15 14.11
C ARG A 241 19.36 15.67 14.17
N GLY A 242 19.69 16.33 13.04
CA GLY A 242 19.81 17.78 13.01
C GLY A 242 18.53 18.55 13.39
N HIS A 243 17.35 18.02 13.04
CA HIS A 243 16.07 18.56 13.50
C HIS A 243 15.82 18.32 15.01
N SER A 244 16.26 17.18 15.54
CA SER A 244 16.22 16.91 16.99
C SER A 244 17.15 17.85 17.77
N ASP A 245 18.38 18.06 17.30
CA ASP A 245 19.39 18.90 17.96
C ASP A 245 18.97 20.37 17.98
N THR A 246 18.39 20.86 16.88
CA THR A 246 17.82 22.23 16.81
C THR A 246 16.58 22.37 17.69
N SER A 247 15.71 21.36 17.78
CA SER A 247 14.57 21.35 18.71
C SER A 247 15.02 21.38 20.18
N ALA A 248 16.09 20.65 20.53
CA ALA A 248 16.69 20.68 21.85
C ALA A 248 17.27 22.06 22.18
N ALA A 249 17.99 22.69 21.24
CA ALA A 249 18.53 24.04 21.41
C ALA A 249 17.43 25.11 21.58
N HIS A 250 16.30 24.98 20.89
CA HIS A 250 15.12 25.84 21.11
C HIS A 250 14.48 25.61 22.48
N SER A 251 14.45 24.36 22.95
CA SER A 251 13.92 24.00 24.28
C SER A 251 14.77 24.59 25.42
N VAL A 252 16.10 24.59 25.29
CA VAL A 252 17.01 25.26 26.23
C VAL A 252 16.71 26.76 26.30
N LYS A 253 16.63 27.45 25.16
CA LYS A 253 16.33 28.89 25.10
C LYS A 253 14.94 29.24 25.67
N ALA A 254 13.96 28.38 25.48
CA ALA A 254 12.65 28.53 26.11
C ALA A 254 12.73 28.43 27.65
N GLY A 255 13.63 27.59 28.17
CA GLY A 255 13.99 27.53 29.59
C GLY A 255 14.66 28.82 30.08
N GLU A 256 15.69 29.31 29.37
CA GLU A 256 16.41 30.55 29.69
C GLU A 256 15.45 31.76 29.80
N HIS A 257 14.55 31.95 28.82
CA HIS A 257 13.55 33.01 28.86
C HIS A 257 12.48 32.79 29.95
N SER A 258 12.19 31.54 30.34
CA SER A 258 11.27 31.24 31.45
C SER A 258 11.89 31.61 32.80
N GLU A 259 13.18 31.36 33.00
CA GLU A 259 13.92 31.84 34.17
C GLU A 259 14.00 33.37 34.21
N GLU A 260 14.26 34.02 33.08
CA GLU A 260 14.32 35.47 32.96
C GLU A 260 12.97 36.12 33.30
N ALA A 261 11.87 35.58 32.78
CA ALA A 261 10.52 35.98 33.14
C ALA A 261 10.21 35.78 34.64
N ALA A 262 10.67 34.68 35.23
CA ALA A 262 10.51 34.44 36.67
C ALA A 262 11.28 35.47 37.52
N ARG A 263 12.52 35.82 37.14
CA ARG A 263 13.30 36.88 37.81
C ARG A 263 12.65 38.25 37.71
N HIS A 264 12.07 38.58 36.55
CA HIS A 264 11.29 39.82 36.38
C HIS A 264 10.01 39.83 37.23
N SER A 265 9.30 38.70 37.32
CA SER A 265 8.13 38.55 38.19
C SER A 265 8.49 38.71 39.67
N GLU A 266 9.61 38.14 40.11
CA GLU A 266 10.11 38.31 41.48
C GLU A 266 10.47 39.76 41.78
N SER A 267 11.20 40.44 40.88
CA SER A 267 11.54 41.86 41.04
C SER A 267 10.29 42.73 41.13
N ALA A 268 9.30 42.53 40.25
CA ALA A 268 8.03 43.24 40.32
C ALA A 268 7.29 42.99 41.65
N GLY A 269 7.35 41.76 42.19
CA GLY A 269 6.82 41.43 43.51
C GLY A 269 7.60 42.09 44.67
N GLN A 270 8.91 42.29 44.53
CA GLN A 270 9.72 43.04 45.50
C GLN A 270 9.40 44.55 45.46
N ASP A 271 9.24 45.12 44.27
CA ASP A 271 8.91 46.54 44.09
C ASP A 271 7.46 46.87 44.49
N ALA A 272 6.52 45.95 44.26
CA ALA A 272 5.15 46.07 44.81
C ALA A 272 5.15 46.15 46.34
N ARG A 273 5.93 45.30 47.03
CA ARG A 273 6.11 45.37 48.50
C ARG A 273 6.78 46.66 48.97
N ARG A 274 7.72 47.21 48.19
CA ARG A 274 8.32 48.53 48.48
C ARG A 274 7.29 49.65 48.36
N ALA A 275 6.43 49.62 47.34
CA ALA A 275 5.36 50.59 47.14
C ALA A 275 4.30 50.51 48.24
N GLU A 276 3.93 49.31 48.69
CA GLU A 276 3.04 49.08 49.82
C GLU A 276 3.61 49.66 51.13
N LEU A 277 4.88 49.37 51.45
CA LEU A 277 5.56 49.94 52.62
C LEU A 277 5.67 51.46 52.57
N ALA A 278 5.96 52.04 51.40
CA ALA A 278 5.99 53.49 51.22
C ALA A 278 4.59 54.13 51.35
N SER A 279 3.53 53.44 50.90
CA SER A 279 2.15 53.86 51.08
C SER A 279 1.75 53.85 52.56
N LEU A 280 2.12 52.80 53.31
CA LEU A 280 1.92 52.72 54.75
C LEU A 280 2.64 53.86 55.48
N GLN A 281 3.92 54.09 55.22
CA GLN A 281 4.70 55.20 55.79
C GLN A 281 4.11 56.58 55.43
N SER A 282 3.57 56.75 54.22
CA SER A 282 2.86 57.96 53.80
C SER A 282 1.55 58.14 54.58
N SER A 283 0.82 57.06 54.85
CA SER A 283 -0.41 57.09 55.66
C SER A 283 -0.13 57.41 57.13
N GLU A 284 0.94 56.84 57.72
CA GLU A 284 1.42 57.16 59.07
C GLU A 284 1.86 58.63 59.16
N SER A 285 2.63 59.11 58.18
CA SER A 285 3.05 60.52 58.08
C SER A 285 1.85 61.47 57.92
N SER A 286 0.83 61.05 57.18
CA SER A 286 -0.42 61.81 57.02
C SER A 286 -1.24 61.84 58.31
N ALA A 287 -1.32 60.73 59.06
CA ALA A 287 -1.96 60.68 60.37
C ALA A 287 -1.21 61.55 61.39
N ALA A 288 0.12 61.48 61.42
CA ALA A 288 0.97 62.35 62.25
C ALA A 288 0.78 63.83 61.88
N SER A 289 0.67 64.15 60.59
CA SER A 289 0.35 65.50 60.10
C SER A 289 -1.05 65.96 60.53
N GLN A 290 -2.05 65.08 60.52
CA GLN A 290 -3.39 65.38 61.04
C GLN A 290 -3.38 65.64 62.55
N VAL A 291 -2.64 64.85 63.35
CA VAL A 291 -2.47 65.08 64.79
C VAL A 291 -1.74 66.41 65.06
N ALA A 292 -0.67 66.70 64.30
CA ALA A 292 0.04 67.98 64.38
C ALA A 292 -0.86 69.16 63.96
N SER A 293 -1.73 68.97 62.96
CA SER A 293 -2.72 69.96 62.52
C SER A 293 -3.80 70.18 63.60
N GLN A 294 -4.30 69.14 64.24
CA GLN A 294 -5.23 69.25 65.37
C GLN A 294 -4.59 69.99 66.57
N ALA A 295 -3.33 69.68 66.90
CA ALA A 295 -2.57 70.40 67.91
C ALA A 295 -2.33 71.88 67.52
N SER A 296 -2.03 72.14 66.24
CA SER A 296 -1.91 73.49 65.68
C SER A 296 -3.24 74.25 65.71
N HIS A 297 -4.37 73.58 65.46
CA HIS A 297 -5.70 74.16 65.58
C HIS A 297 -6.08 74.45 67.04
N ALA A 298 -5.68 73.61 68.01
CA ALA A 298 -5.86 73.88 69.44
C ALA A 298 -4.98 75.06 69.91
N ALA A 299 -3.72 75.13 69.45
CA ALA A 299 -2.85 76.28 69.66
C ALA A 299 -3.38 77.54 68.96
N SER A 300 -4.01 77.40 67.79
CA SER A 300 -4.65 78.50 67.05
C SER A 300 -5.95 78.96 67.70
N ALA A 301 -6.74 78.07 68.31
CA ALA A 301 -7.89 78.44 69.13
C ALA A 301 -7.46 79.21 70.38
N SER A 302 -6.38 78.76 71.03
CA SER A 302 -5.73 79.49 72.12
C SER A 302 -5.20 80.86 71.65
N SER A 303 -4.60 80.91 70.46
CA SER A 303 -4.17 82.14 69.79
C SER A 303 -5.35 83.05 69.43
N VAL A 304 -6.52 82.50 69.08
CA VAL A 304 -7.75 83.28 68.88
C VAL A 304 -8.25 83.85 70.20
N SER A 305 -8.15 83.15 71.34
CA SER A 305 -8.41 83.78 72.65
C SER A 305 -7.43 84.93 72.95
N TYR A 306 -6.14 84.77 72.65
CA TYR A 306 -5.17 85.89 72.73
C TYR A 306 -5.40 86.99 71.69
N SER A 307 -5.99 86.66 70.54
CA SER A 307 -6.29 87.60 69.45
C SER A 307 -7.60 88.34 69.68
N VAL A 308 -8.56 87.77 70.42
CA VAL A 308 -9.72 88.49 70.98
C VAL A 308 -9.24 89.53 72.00
N LEU A 309 -8.37 89.14 72.95
CA LEU A 309 -7.70 90.09 73.85
C LEU A 309 -6.92 91.17 73.07
N SER A 310 -6.24 90.79 71.98
CA SER A 310 -5.56 91.74 71.08
C SER A 310 -6.53 92.66 70.32
N PHE A 311 -7.71 92.18 69.92
CA PHE A 311 -8.72 92.98 69.21
C PHE A 311 -9.45 93.93 70.17
N GLU A 312 -9.67 93.55 71.43
CA GLU A 312 -10.07 94.47 72.50
C GLU A 312 -9.03 95.61 72.68
N HIS A 313 -7.74 95.28 72.60
CA HIS A 313 -6.65 96.27 72.61
C HIS A 313 -6.46 97.05 71.30
N SER A 314 -7.00 96.58 70.16
CA SER A 314 -6.70 97.12 68.82
C SER A 314 -7.88 97.82 68.13
N GLU A 315 -9.13 97.48 68.46
CA GLU A 315 -10.27 98.34 68.13
C GLU A 315 -10.17 99.69 68.87
N ALA A 316 -9.59 99.67 70.08
CA ALA A 316 -9.16 100.87 70.78
C ALA A 316 -8.19 101.76 69.96
N ALA A 317 -7.43 101.19 69.01
CA ALA A 317 -6.49 101.90 68.15
C ALA A 317 -7.04 102.23 66.74
N ARG A 318 -7.91 101.39 66.16
CA ARG A 318 -8.49 101.67 64.81
C ARG A 318 -9.39 102.90 64.80
N ARG A 319 -9.92 103.28 65.97
CA ARG A 319 -10.55 104.58 66.28
C ARG A 319 -9.66 105.82 66.03
N HIS A 320 -8.46 105.66 65.45
CA HIS A 320 -7.51 106.73 65.14
C HIS A 320 -7.18 106.94 63.64
N SER A 321 -7.73 106.17 62.67
CA SER A 321 -7.04 106.03 61.35
C SER A 321 -7.79 106.23 59.99
N ASP A 322 -9.13 106.30 59.90
CA ASP A 322 -9.84 106.28 58.59
C ASP A 322 -9.74 107.60 57.78
N GLN A 323 -8.62 107.82 57.07
CA GLN A 323 -8.20 109.15 56.58
C GLN A 323 -7.60 109.21 55.14
N SER A 324 -7.75 108.18 54.26
CA SER A 324 -7.27 108.21 52.84
C SER A 324 -7.94 107.17 51.90
N ALA A 325 -8.02 107.42 50.56
CA ALA A 325 -8.71 106.54 49.57
C ALA A 325 -8.43 106.86 48.05
N VAL A 326 -9.26 106.26 47.15
CA VAL A 326 -9.69 106.70 45.79
C VAL A 326 -9.00 106.16 44.50
N HIS A 327 -7.88 106.71 44.02
CA HIS A 327 -7.84 107.30 42.65
C HIS A 327 -7.69 106.48 41.33
N SER A 328 -7.34 105.18 41.27
CA SER A 328 -6.64 104.62 40.07
C SER A 328 -7.41 103.62 39.17
N VAL A 329 -7.73 103.98 37.90
CA VAL A 329 -8.41 103.09 36.89
C VAL A 329 -7.92 103.19 35.41
N ARG A 330 -7.07 104.17 35.01
CA ARG A 330 -7.05 104.73 33.63
C ARG A 330 -6.19 104.08 32.50
N ALA A 331 -5.67 102.85 32.60
CA ALA A 331 -4.44 102.48 31.85
C ALA A 331 -4.52 101.46 30.68
N GLY A 332 -5.69 101.00 30.20
CA GLY A 332 -5.79 99.69 29.52
C GLY A 332 -5.70 99.59 27.97
N GLU A 333 -5.98 100.62 27.18
CA GLU A 333 -6.61 100.44 25.84
C GLU A 333 -5.67 100.29 24.62
N HIS A 334 -4.38 99.94 24.79
CA HIS A 334 -3.33 100.26 23.79
C HIS A 334 -2.67 99.11 22.97
N SER A 335 -3.05 97.84 23.12
CA SER A 335 -2.17 96.71 22.69
C SER A 335 -2.47 95.96 21.38
N ASP A 336 -3.68 95.97 20.83
CA ASP A 336 -4.14 94.89 19.92
C ASP A 336 -3.62 94.93 18.46
N GLN A 337 -2.87 95.95 18.04
CA GLN A 337 -2.61 96.21 16.61
C GLN A 337 -1.46 95.40 15.95
N ALA A 338 -0.75 94.54 16.69
CA ALA A 338 0.59 94.07 16.27
C ALA A 338 0.66 92.81 15.36
N ALA A 339 -0.45 92.12 15.08
CA ALA A 339 -0.40 90.68 14.78
C ALA A 339 -0.25 90.22 13.31
N GLN A 340 -0.55 91.05 12.29
CA GLN A 340 -0.87 90.53 10.94
C GLN A 340 0.30 90.32 9.96
N HIS A 341 1.50 90.84 10.20
CA HIS A 341 2.53 90.97 9.14
C HIS A 341 3.44 89.74 8.88
N SER A 342 3.21 88.58 9.48
CA SER A 342 4.29 87.56 9.66
C SER A 342 4.22 86.28 8.80
N GLN A 343 3.26 86.10 7.87
CA GLN A 343 3.01 84.77 7.26
C GLN A 343 3.60 84.50 5.85
N ASP A 344 3.78 85.50 4.98
CA ASP A 344 3.98 85.25 3.54
C ASP A 344 5.40 84.80 3.10
N ALA A 345 6.40 84.84 3.97
CA ALA A 345 7.81 84.79 3.56
C ALA A 345 8.41 83.37 3.33
N GLY A 346 7.68 82.29 3.60
CA GLY A 346 8.30 80.98 3.89
C GLY A 346 8.53 79.99 2.74
N VAL A 347 7.92 80.16 1.56
CA VAL A 347 7.65 79.00 0.67
C VAL A 347 8.68 78.78 -0.47
N SER A 348 9.46 79.79 -0.85
CA SER A 348 10.15 79.81 -2.16
C SER A 348 11.62 79.30 -2.18
N ALA A 349 12.08 78.54 -1.18
CA ALA A 349 13.53 78.36 -0.92
C ALA A 349 14.16 77.00 -1.26
N ALA A 350 13.40 75.95 -1.62
CA ALA A 350 13.88 74.55 -1.54
C ALA A 350 13.95 73.76 -2.87
N ALA A 351 13.81 74.39 -4.03
CA ALA A 351 13.51 73.70 -5.30
C ALA A 351 14.70 73.53 -6.28
N ALA A 352 15.96 73.60 -5.83
CA ALA A 352 17.10 73.93 -6.71
C ALA A 352 18.25 72.90 -6.84
N GLU A 353 18.33 71.83 -6.03
CA GLU A 353 19.63 71.21 -5.71
C GLU A 353 19.66 69.67 -5.77
N SER A 354 19.04 69.02 -6.78
CA SER A 354 18.87 67.54 -6.75
C SER A 354 18.80 66.78 -8.10
N ALA A 355 19.32 67.30 -9.24
CA ALA A 355 18.96 66.72 -10.55
C ALA A 355 19.99 66.71 -11.72
N SER A 356 21.29 67.00 -11.55
CA SER A 356 22.24 66.94 -12.68
C SER A 356 23.71 66.74 -12.30
N LEU A 357 24.42 65.91 -13.09
CA LEU A 357 25.89 65.68 -13.14
C LEU A 357 26.57 64.74 -12.12
N GLU A 358 26.10 63.49 -11.99
CA GLU A 358 27.01 62.38 -11.60
C GLU A 358 26.65 61.01 -12.25
N SER A 359 26.15 61.06 -13.49
CA SER A 359 25.69 59.90 -14.26
C SER A 359 26.39 59.76 -15.62
N SER A 360 27.72 59.69 -15.61
CA SER A 360 28.54 59.36 -16.79
C SER A 360 29.54 58.25 -16.45
N THR A 361 29.07 57.01 -16.55
CA THR A 361 29.88 55.78 -16.45
C THR A 361 31.09 55.85 -17.39
N ALA A 362 32.29 55.42 -17.02
CA ALA A 362 32.63 54.13 -16.39
C ALA A 362 32.33 52.89 -17.26
N SER A 363 32.17 53.07 -18.56
CA SER A 363 32.58 52.10 -19.58
C SER A 363 32.93 52.85 -20.87
N ASP A 364 34.20 52.85 -21.24
CA ASP A 364 34.69 52.45 -22.58
C ASP A 364 36.10 52.97 -22.88
N LEU A 365 37.01 52.02 -23.14
CA LEU A 365 38.23 52.10 -23.96
C LEU A 365 39.33 53.15 -23.59
N ALA A 366 40.61 52.90 -23.85
CA ALA A 366 41.32 51.65 -24.12
C ALA A 366 42.85 51.89 -24.00
N LYS A 367 43.61 50.80 -23.77
CA LYS A 367 45.01 50.66 -24.24
C LYS A 367 45.39 49.19 -24.27
N GLY A 368 45.06 48.52 -25.37
CA GLY A 368 45.17 47.05 -25.49
C GLY A 368 44.92 46.52 -26.90
N TYR A 369 45.54 47.15 -27.91
CA TYR A 369 45.60 46.68 -29.30
C TYR A 369 44.26 46.62 -30.07
N SER A 370 43.83 47.82 -30.45
CA SER A 370 43.10 48.03 -31.71
C SER A 370 43.83 47.42 -32.91
N ASP A 371 43.04 46.87 -33.82
CA ASP A 371 43.21 46.97 -35.28
C ASP A 371 44.56 46.56 -35.91
N SER A 372 44.62 45.31 -36.37
CA SER A 372 44.39 45.06 -37.81
C SER A 372 44.18 43.57 -38.11
N ALA A 373 43.29 43.17 -39.01
CA ALA A 373 42.15 43.86 -39.63
C ALA A 373 41.24 42.81 -40.32
N ARG A 374 40.07 43.25 -40.78
CA ARG A 374 39.39 42.86 -42.04
C ARG A 374 39.86 41.55 -42.74
N GLN A 375 39.00 40.62 -43.12
CA GLN A 375 37.53 40.60 -43.12
C GLN A 375 37.02 39.18 -43.45
N SER A 376 35.72 38.99 -43.26
CA SER A 376 34.74 38.39 -44.19
C SER A 376 35.24 37.75 -45.52
N SER A 377 34.57 36.74 -46.09
CA SER A 377 33.24 36.21 -45.75
C SER A 377 33.02 34.76 -46.14
N ASP A 378 31.95 34.23 -45.56
CA ASP A 378 31.30 32.93 -45.76
C ASP A 378 30.96 32.58 -47.22
N SER A 379 31.14 31.30 -47.58
CA SER A 379 30.09 30.41 -48.12
C SER A 379 30.74 29.07 -48.54
N SER A 380 30.42 27.91 -47.96
CA SER A 380 29.14 27.18 -47.94
C SER A 380 28.74 26.54 -49.28
N SER A 381 29.08 25.25 -49.50
CA SER A 381 28.09 24.16 -49.60
C SER A 381 28.59 22.84 -50.27
N LYS A 382 27.91 21.72 -49.92
CA LYS A 382 27.65 20.46 -50.69
C LYS A 382 28.73 19.39 -50.98
N SER A 383 28.46 18.22 -50.37
CA SER A 383 28.88 16.81 -50.59
C SER A 383 28.66 16.18 -51.99
N SER A 384 29.42 15.13 -52.40
CA SER A 384 28.94 13.84 -53.04
C SER A 384 29.97 12.90 -53.79
N LYS A 385 30.11 11.59 -53.41
CA LYS A 385 30.43 10.32 -54.22
C LYS A 385 31.82 10.14 -54.95
N LYS A 386 32.33 9.01 -55.58
CA LYS A 386 32.31 7.47 -55.58
C LYS A 386 33.07 6.93 -56.88
N SER A 387 33.87 5.85 -57.10
CA SER A 387 34.61 4.70 -56.43
C SER A 387 35.78 4.11 -57.32
N GLN A 388 36.18 2.81 -57.22
CA GLN A 388 37.31 2.06 -57.88
C GLN A 388 36.82 0.67 -58.53
N ASP A 389 37.64 -0.19 -59.26
CA ASP A 389 37.49 -1.69 -59.64
C ASP A 389 38.34 -2.25 -60.91
N ALA A 390 38.44 -3.60 -61.30
CA ALA A 390 39.11 -4.20 -62.58
C ALA A 390 38.95 -5.77 -63.03
N SER A 391 38.89 -6.21 -64.36
CA SER A 391 38.76 -7.66 -64.96
C SER A 391 38.98 -7.99 -66.55
N ALA A 392 38.92 -9.27 -67.13
CA ALA A 392 39.21 -9.73 -68.59
C ALA A 392 38.66 -11.16 -69.20
N ASP A 393 38.94 -11.63 -70.50
CA ASP A 393 38.30 -12.81 -71.31
C ASP A 393 39.07 -13.53 -72.59
N ALA A 394 38.61 -14.66 -73.31
CA ALA A 394 39.27 -15.47 -74.47
C ALA A 394 38.49 -16.53 -75.45
N VAL A 395 39.09 -17.16 -76.56
CA VAL A 395 38.51 -18.16 -77.64
C VAL A 395 39.59 -19.11 -78.41
N SER A 396 39.56 -20.05 -79.47
CA SER A 396 38.74 -20.85 -80.54
C SER A 396 39.59 -22.07 -81.20
N ALA A 397 39.51 -22.96 -82.29
CA ALA A 397 38.79 -23.52 -83.55
C ALA A 397 39.55 -24.84 -84.15
N GLN A 398 39.46 -25.67 -85.28
CA GLN A 398 38.64 -26.31 -86.46
C GLN A 398 39.55 -27.40 -87.29
N GLY A 399 39.34 -28.30 -88.34
CA GLY A 399 38.33 -28.99 -89.31
C GLY A 399 38.96 -29.92 -90.50
N PHE A 400 38.28 -30.87 -91.27
CA PHE A 400 38.86 -31.83 -92.37
C PHE A 400 37.88 -32.62 -93.43
N SER A 401 38.32 -33.43 -94.48
CA SER A 401 37.52 -34.16 -95.60
C SER A 401 38.21 -35.25 -96.61
N GLU A 402 37.51 -36.14 -97.42
CA GLU A 402 38.06 -37.25 -98.39
C GLU A 402 37.18 -37.77 -99.67
N GLU A 403 37.49 -38.88 -100.47
CA GLU A 403 36.99 -39.25 -101.91
C GLU A 403 36.84 -40.79 -102.43
N ALA A 404 36.55 -41.17 -103.75
CA ALA A 404 36.55 -42.58 -104.40
C ALA A 404 35.64 -42.95 -105.71
N ALA A 405 35.88 -44.06 -106.54
CA ALA A 405 35.14 -44.48 -107.84
C ALA A 405 35.27 -45.99 -108.46
N ARG A 406 34.56 -46.45 -109.58
CA ARG A 406 34.64 -47.83 -110.30
C ARG A 406 34.02 -48.05 -111.79
N GLU A 407 33.93 -49.29 -112.41
CA GLU A 407 33.67 -49.70 -113.90
C GLU A 407 33.14 -51.20 -114.21
N ALA A 408 32.69 -51.64 -115.45
CA ALA A 408 31.88 -52.91 -115.85
C ALA A 408 32.23 -53.87 -117.12
N GLU A 409 31.31 -54.74 -117.71
CA GLU A 409 31.55 -56.13 -118.38
C GLU A 409 31.53 -56.54 -119.95
N ARG A 410 30.54 -57.15 -120.74
CA ARG A 410 30.23 -56.88 -122.22
C ARG A 410 29.06 -57.47 -123.11
N LEU A 411 28.71 -56.74 -124.20
CA LEU A 411 27.42 -56.50 -124.92
C LEU A 411 26.24 -57.49 -124.93
N ARG A 412 26.43 -58.82 -124.93
CA ARG A 412 25.30 -59.77 -124.72
C ARG A 412 25.35 -60.41 -123.34
N GLY A 413 26.55 -60.61 -122.78
CA GLY A 413 26.74 -60.76 -121.33
C GLY A 413 26.18 -59.54 -120.59
N GLU A 414 26.29 -58.35 -121.18
CA GLU A 414 25.64 -57.11 -120.73
C GLU A 414 24.13 -57.16 -120.93
N ALA A 415 23.59 -57.70 -122.02
CA ALA A 415 22.14 -57.70 -122.22
C ALA A 415 21.41 -58.70 -121.29
N GLU A 416 22.01 -59.88 -121.09
CA GLU A 416 21.59 -60.83 -120.05
C GLU A 416 21.92 -60.27 -118.65
N GLY A 417 23.05 -59.57 -118.53
CA GLY A 417 23.54 -58.84 -117.37
C GLY A 417 22.55 -57.79 -116.89
N PHE A 418 22.23 -56.77 -117.69
CA PHE A 418 21.20 -55.75 -117.46
C PHE A 418 19.83 -56.36 -117.14
N ARG A 419 19.51 -57.56 -117.65
CA ARG A 419 18.25 -58.24 -117.32
C ARG A 419 18.30 -58.90 -115.94
N ASN A 420 19.42 -59.55 -115.62
CA ASN A 420 19.68 -60.11 -114.29
C ASN A 420 19.85 -58.99 -113.26
N GLU A 421 20.52 -57.88 -113.59
CA GLU A 421 20.64 -56.65 -112.81
C GLU A 421 19.28 -55.96 -112.64
N ALA A 422 18.38 -55.96 -113.65
CA ALA A 422 17.04 -55.41 -113.50
C ALA A 422 16.09 -56.30 -112.68
N GLU A 423 16.36 -57.61 -112.59
CA GLU A 423 15.60 -58.53 -111.73
C GLU A 423 16.20 -58.57 -110.31
N LEU A 424 17.52 -58.48 -110.17
CA LEU A 424 18.23 -58.22 -108.91
C LEU A 424 17.82 -56.86 -108.34
N ALA A 425 17.83 -55.78 -109.12
CA ALA A 425 17.37 -54.46 -108.67
C ALA A 425 15.86 -54.45 -108.34
N ARG A 426 15.05 -55.39 -108.87
CA ARG A 426 13.66 -55.56 -108.44
C ARG A 426 13.55 -56.36 -107.15
N ALA A 427 14.40 -57.38 -106.95
CA ALA A 427 14.54 -58.08 -105.68
C ALA A 427 15.02 -57.10 -104.59
N ASP A 428 16.15 -56.41 -104.81
CA ASP A 428 16.68 -55.35 -103.95
C ASP A 428 15.63 -54.28 -103.63
N ALA A 429 14.76 -53.90 -104.58
CA ALA A 429 13.71 -52.91 -104.36
C ALA A 429 12.51 -53.46 -103.55
N GLU A 430 12.19 -54.75 -103.67
CA GLU A 430 11.16 -55.40 -102.87
C GLU A 430 11.68 -55.75 -101.46
N ASP A 431 12.96 -56.11 -101.33
CA ASP A 431 13.68 -56.25 -100.06
C ASP A 431 13.80 -54.90 -99.34
N GLN A 432 14.13 -53.81 -100.05
CA GLN A 432 14.07 -52.44 -99.51
C GLN A 432 12.64 -52.04 -99.12
N ARG A 433 11.61 -52.48 -99.84
CA ARG A 433 10.21 -52.27 -99.42
C ARG A 433 9.91 -53.06 -98.15
N ALA A 434 10.31 -54.32 -98.06
CA ALA A 434 10.10 -55.16 -96.87
C ALA A 434 10.84 -54.59 -95.64
N GLU A 435 12.06 -54.09 -95.83
CA GLU A 435 12.84 -53.41 -94.79
C GLU A 435 12.15 -52.10 -94.35
N ALA A 436 11.59 -51.32 -95.29
CA ALA A 436 10.81 -50.12 -94.98
C ALA A 436 9.45 -50.43 -94.32
N GLU A 437 8.83 -51.56 -94.66
CA GLU A 437 7.62 -52.09 -94.01
C GLU A 437 7.94 -52.50 -92.56
N SER A 438 9.07 -53.19 -92.31
CA SER A 438 9.57 -53.51 -90.95
C SER A 438 9.79 -52.24 -90.13
N LYS A 439 10.59 -51.29 -90.65
CA LYS A 439 10.88 -50.00 -90.00
C LYS A 439 9.59 -49.21 -89.68
N ARG A 440 8.55 -49.30 -90.50
CA ARG A 440 7.24 -48.70 -90.22
C ARG A 440 6.48 -49.44 -89.12
N ASN A 441 6.51 -50.77 -89.11
CA ASN A 441 5.87 -51.59 -88.08
C ASN A 441 6.55 -51.42 -86.71
N GLU A 442 7.87 -51.29 -86.68
CA GLU A 442 8.64 -50.87 -85.50
C GLU A 442 8.21 -49.49 -85.01
N ALA A 443 8.15 -48.48 -85.90
CA ALA A 443 7.68 -47.14 -85.56
C ALA A 443 6.23 -47.12 -85.01
N GLU A 444 5.34 -47.93 -85.57
CA GLU A 444 3.95 -48.08 -85.10
C GLU A 444 3.87 -48.89 -83.78
N GLY A 445 4.86 -49.72 -83.47
CA GLY A 445 5.08 -50.33 -82.16
C GLY A 445 5.50 -49.28 -81.12
N PHE A 446 6.53 -48.49 -81.43
CA PHE A 446 6.96 -47.37 -80.58
C PHE A 446 5.82 -46.36 -80.34
N ARG A 447 5.01 -46.05 -81.36
CA ARG A 447 3.84 -45.18 -81.23
C ARG A 447 2.82 -45.75 -80.25
N ARG A 448 2.43 -47.02 -80.38
CA ARG A 448 1.48 -47.67 -79.46
C ARG A 448 2.01 -47.75 -78.02
N SER A 449 3.28 -48.08 -77.84
CA SER A 449 3.94 -48.05 -76.52
C SER A 449 3.88 -46.65 -75.90
N SER A 450 4.18 -45.61 -76.68
CA SER A 450 4.11 -44.20 -76.25
C SER A 450 2.70 -43.77 -75.82
N PHE A 451 1.66 -44.19 -76.55
CA PHE A 451 0.27 -43.94 -76.15
C PHE A 451 -0.13 -44.72 -74.88
N SER A 452 0.31 -45.96 -74.72
CA SER A 452 0.07 -46.74 -73.49
C SER A 452 0.70 -46.06 -72.26
N ALA A 453 1.95 -45.62 -72.39
CA ALA A 453 2.64 -44.85 -71.35
C ALA A 453 1.95 -43.50 -71.06
N MET A 454 1.42 -42.82 -72.08
CA MET A 454 0.63 -41.60 -71.90
C MET A 454 -0.67 -41.86 -71.11
N TYR A 455 -1.42 -42.92 -71.44
CA TYR A 455 -2.64 -43.28 -70.70
C TYR A 455 -2.34 -43.67 -69.24
N ALA A 456 -1.30 -44.45 -68.99
CA ALA A 456 -0.86 -44.79 -67.64
C ALA A 456 -0.47 -43.53 -66.83
N SER A 457 0.30 -42.63 -67.43
CA SER A 457 0.66 -41.34 -66.84
C SER A 457 -0.57 -40.47 -66.52
N HIS A 458 -1.56 -40.46 -67.42
CA HIS A 458 -2.80 -39.70 -67.23
C HIS A 458 -3.73 -40.30 -66.15
N ALA A 459 -3.70 -41.62 -65.95
CA ALA A 459 -4.38 -42.28 -64.84
C ALA A 459 -3.70 -41.95 -63.49
N SER A 460 -2.37 -42.02 -63.43
CA SER A 460 -1.60 -41.61 -62.24
C SER A 460 -1.81 -40.13 -61.88
N MET A 461 -1.89 -39.25 -62.89
CA MET A 461 -2.24 -37.83 -62.66
C MET A 461 -3.66 -37.66 -62.11
N ALA A 462 -4.64 -38.44 -62.59
CA ALA A 462 -6.01 -38.39 -62.06
C ALA A 462 -6.09 -38.86 -60.59
N MET A 463 -5.35 -39.91 -60.22
CA MET A 463 -5.24 -40.36 -58.83
C MET A 463 -4.57 -39.30 -57.93
N ALA A 464 -3.45 -38.73 -58.37
CA ALA A 464 -2.75 -37.67 -57.63
C ALA A 464 -3.57 -36.36 -57.50
N GLU A 465 -4.51 -36.10 -58.43
CA GLU A 465 -5.47 -35.00 -58.30
C GLU A 465 -6.57 -35.32 -57.29
N GLN A 466 -7.07 -36.56 -57.26
CA GLN A 466 -8.05 -37.02 -56.28
C GLN A 466 -7.48 -37.02 -54.85
N GLU A 467 -6.23 -37.47 -54.66
CA GLU A 467 -5.52 -37.39 -53.37
C GLU A 467 -5.34 -35.94 -52.92
N ARG A 468 -4.98 -35.03 -53.84
CA ARG A 468 -4.85 -33.60 -53.52
C ARG A 468 -6.19 -32.99 -53.13
N ALA A 469 -7.27 -33.33 -53.82
CA ALA A 469 -8.62 -32.87 -53.50
C ALA A 469 -9.09 -33.40 -52.12
N ALA A 470 -8.72 -34.62 -51.74
CA ALA A 470 -8.97 -35.14 -50.40
C ALA A 470 -8.20 -34.33 -49.33
N ALA A 471 -6.89 -34.15 -49.51
CA ALA A 471 -6.05 -33.39 -48.58
C ALA A 471 -6.43 -31.90 -48.46
N GLU A 472 -6.97 -31.30 -49.52
CA GLU A 472 -7.47 -29.91 -49.49
C GLU A 472 -8.80 -29.81 -48.73
N ASN A 473 -9.68 -30.82 -48.84
CA ASN A 473 -10.90 -30.91 -48.01
C ASN A 473 -10.57 -31.14 -46.53
N GLU A 474 -9.61 -32.01 -46.21
CA GLU A 474 -9.11 -32.19 -44.83
C GLU A 474 -8.54 -30.90 -44.25
N ARG A 475 -7.76 -30.14 -45.05
CA ARG A 475 -7.28 -28.82 -44.67
C ARG A 475 -8.42 -27.83 -44.42
N MET A 476 -9.44 -27.83 -45.28
CA MET A 476 -10.62 -26.97 -45.12
C MET A 476 -11.38 -27.25 -43.82
N LEU A 477 -11.55 -28.53 -43.46
CA LEU A 477 -12.17 -28.93 -42.18
C LEU A 477 -11.32 -28.51 -40.98
N ALA A 478 -9.99 -28.73 -41.03
CA ALA A 478 -9.07 -28.29 -39.98
C ALA A 478 -8.95 -26.75 -39.86
N GLU A 479 -9.27 -26.00 -40.91
CA GLU A 479 -9.41 -24.54 -40.87
C GLU A 479 -10.73 -24.12 -40.20
N LEU A 480 -11.83 -24.81 -40.52
CA LEU A 480 -13.16 -24.57 -39.94
C LEU A 480 -13.16 -24.84 -38.42
N GLU A 481 -12.55 -25.94 -37.98
CA GLU A 481 -12.39 -26.26 -36.56
C GLU A 481 -11.53 -25.21 -35.83
N ARG A 482 -10.48 -24.70 -36.48
CA ARG A 482 -9.62 -23.66 -35.90
C ARG A 482 -10.34 -22.32 -35.78
N ALA A 483 -11.13 -21.94 -36.79
CA ALA A 483 -11.98 -20.76 -36.74
C ALA A 483 -12.98 -20.86 -35.58
N SER A 484 -13.67 -22.00 -35.44
CA SER A 484 -14.57 -22.23 -34.31
C SER A 484 -13.86 -22.20 -32.95
N ALA A 485 -12.64 -22.75 -32.85
CA ALA A 485 -11.84 -22.67 -31.63
C ALA A 485 -11.37 -21.24 -31.30
N GLU A 486 -11.19 -20.38 -32.31
CA GLU A 486 -10.87 -18.96 -32.13
C GLU A 486 -12.09 -18.14 -31.70
N ASP A 487 -13.26 -18.36 -32.32
CA ASP A 487 -14.53 -17.74 -31.92
C ASP A 487 -14.87 -18.06 -30.45
N ASN A 488 -14.72 -19.33 -30.05
CA ASN A 488 -14.91 -19.77 -28.66
C ASN A 488 -13.91 -19.08 -27.70
N ARG A 489 -12.65 -18.87 -28.13
CA ARG A 489 -11.64 -18.15 -27.33
C ARG A 489 -11.99 -16.67 -27.20
N ALA A 490 -12.42 -16.03 -28.28
CA ALA A 490 -12.86 -14.63 -28.29
C ALA A 490 -14.09 -14.41 -27.37
N ALA A 491 -15.06 -15.33 -27.41
CA ALA A 491 -16.21 -15.30 -26.51
C ALA A 491 -15.82 -15.47 -25.03
N ALA A 492 -14.90 -16.39 -24.73
CA ALA A 492 -14.36 -16.60 -23.38
C ALA A 492 -13.59 -15.35 -22.86
N GLU A 493 -12.81 -14.71 -23.72
CA GLU A 493 -12.05 -13.50 -23.37
C GLU A 493 -12.97 -12.28 -23.16
N GLN A 494 -14.04 -12.13 -23.97
CA GLN A 494 -15.08 -11.13 -23.72
C GLN A 494 -15.78 -11.36 -22.37
N ALA A 495 -16.12 -12.62 -22.05
CA ALA A 495 -16.71 -12.97 -20.76
C ALA A 495 -15.75 -12.68 -19.59
N ARG A 496 -14.44 -12.94 -19.76
CA ARG A 496 -13.39 -12.60 -18.78
C ARG A 496 -13.30 -11.09 -18.56
N SER A 497 -13.27 -10.30 -19.64
CA SER A 497 -13.22 -8.84 -19.59
C SER A 497 -14.47 -8.23 -18.92
N ALA A 498 -15.66 -8.78 -19.19
CA ALA A 498 -16.89 -8.37 -18.52
C ALA A 498 -16.89 -8.69 -17.02
N ALA A 499 -16.38 -9.87 -16.61
CA ALA A 499 -16.25 -10.26 -15.21
C ALA A 499 -15.21 -9.44 -14.45
N GLU A 500 -14.08 -9.13 -15.09
CA GLU A 500 -13.03 -8.23 -14.55
C GLU A 500 -13.60 -6.81 -14.34
N SER A 501 -14.31 -6.27 -15.33
CA SER A 501 -15.03 -4.98 -15.23
C SER A 501 -16.03 -4.97 -14.07
N ALA A 502 -16.84 -6.03 -13.93
CA ALA A 502 -17.82 -6.14 -12.85
C ALA A 502 -17.19 -6.29 -11.46
N ARG A 503 -15.99 -6.88 -11.35
CA ARG A 503 -15.22 -6.91 -10.09
C ARG A 503 -14.76 -5.51 -9.71
N ASP A 504 -14.17 -4.76 -10.64
CA ASP A 504 -13.62 -3.43 -10.36
C ASP A 504 -14.75 -2.42 -10.04
N ASP A 505 -15.89 -2.60 -10.69
CA ASP A 505 -17.13 -1.88 -10.41
C ASP A 505 -17.72 -2.23 -9.01
N ALA A 506 -17.50 -3.44 -8.50
CA ALA A 506 -17.88 -3.85 -7.14
C ALA A 506 -16.88 -3.37 -6.07
N GLU A 507 -15.58 -3.42 -6.35
CA GLU A 507 -14.52 -2.92 -5.47
C GLU A 507 -14.60 -1.40 -5.29
N SER A 508 -14.96 -0.67 -6.35
CA SER A 508 -15.26 0.77 -6.28
C SER A 508 -16.42 1.06 -5.32
N LYS A 509 -17.52 0.28 -5.39
CA LYS A 509 -18.65 0.38 -4.45
C LYS A 509 -18.27 -0.01 -3.02
N ARG A 510 -17.29 -0.91 -2.84
CA ARG A 510 -16.74 -1.27 -1.53
C ARG A 510 -15.95 -0.11 -0.93
N ALA A 511 -15.08 0.53 -1.70
CA ALA A 511 -14.32 1.72 -1.27
C ALA A 511 -15.25 2.89 -0.88
N ASP A 512 -16.30 3.14 -1.67
CA ASP A 512 -17.36 4.11 -1.37
C ASP A 512 -18.06 3.85 -0.01
N ALA A 513 -18.33 2.58 0.29
CA ALA A 513 -18.94 2.18 1.56
C ALA A 513 -17.95 2.29 2.74
N GLU A 514 -16.68 1.96 2.52
CA GLU A 514 -15.57 2.10 3.48
C GLU A 514 -15.39 3.58 3.88
N ALA A 515 -15.36 4.50 2.91
CA ALA A 515 -15.22 5.93 3.15
C ALA A 515 -16.38 6.51 3.98
N ARG A 516 -17.64 6.12 3.66
CA ARG A 516 -18.82 6.52 4.45
C ARG A 516 -18.82 5.94 5.86
N ARG A 517 -18.25 4.74 6.05
CA ARG A 517 -18.07 4.11 7.37
C ARG A 517 -17.06 4.90 8.22
N ASP A 518 -15.95 5.31 7.64
CA ASP A 518 -14.92 6.10 8.33
C ASP A 518 -15.36 7.54 8.62
N GLU A 519 -16.17 8.15 7.75
CA GLU A 519 -16.82 9.44 7.98
C GLU A 519 -17.81 9.35 9.16
N ALA A 520 -18.70 8.35 9.17
CA ALA A 520 -19.64 8.11 10.27
C ALA A 520 -18.92 7.83 11.60
N GLU A 521 -17.81 7.09 11.57
CA GLU A 521 -16.95 6.85 12.73
C GLU A 521 -16.19 8.12 13.16
N GLY A 522 -15.88 9.04 12.24
CA GLY A 522 -15.40 10.39 12.53
C GLY A 522 -16.43 11.22 13.30
N PHE A 523 -17.67 11.28 12.80
CA PHE A 523 -18.79 11.93 13.51
C PHE A 523 -19.01 11.29 14.89
N ARG A 524 -19.02 9.96 15.00
CA ARG A 524 -19.17 9.24 16.28
C ARG A 524 -18.10 9.66 17.28
N ARG A 525 -16.82 9.68 16.88
CA ARG A 525 -15.70 10.12 17.74
C ARG A 525 -15.84 11.58 18.18
N SER A 526 -16.29 12.46 17.28
CA SER A 526 -16.58 13.87 17.60
C SER A 526 -17.70 13.99 18.65
N SER A 527 -18.81 13.26 18.49
CA SER A 527 -19.92 13.23 19.45
C SER A 527 -19.50 12.71 20.82
N PHE A 528 -18.66 11.67 20.90
CA PHE A 528 -18.11 11.20 22.18
C PHE A 528 -17.18 12.24 22.83
N SER A 529 -16.34 12.93 22.05
CA SER A 529 -15.49 14.02 22.57
C SER A 529 -16.33 15.15 23.18
N ALA A 530 -17.38 15.59 22.48
CA ALA A 530 -18.33 16.58 22.98
C ALA A 530 -19.08 16.11 24.24
N MET A 531 -19.46 14.83 24.30
CA MET A 531 -20.07 14.24 25.50
C MET A 531 -19.12 14.25 26.70
N TYR A 532 -17.84 13.87 26.51
CA TYR A 532 -16.84 13.94 27.59
C TYR A 532 -16.60 15.37 28.07
N ALA A 533 -16.50 16.35 27.16
CA ALA A 533 -16.36 17.77 27.50
C ALA A 533 -17.57 18.30 28.30
N SER A 534 -18.79 17.95 27.87
CA SER A 534 -20.02 18.26 28.60
C SER A 534 -20.04 17.61 29.99
N HIS A 535 -19.61 16.35 30.11
CA HIS A 535 -19.58 15.63 31.38
C HIS A 535 -18.51 16.17 32.36
N ALA A 536 -17.39 16.68 31.84
CA ALA A 536 -16.39 17.40 32.64
C ALA A 536 -16.92 18.76 33.11
N SER A 537 -17.61 19.51 32.24
CA SER A 537 -18.26 20.78 32.62
C SER A 537 -19.35 20.59 33.68
N MET A 538 -20.18 19.53 33.57
CA MET A 538 -21.16 19.19 34.62
C MET A 538 -20.49 18.80 35.95
N ALA A 539 -19.35 18.10 35.91
CA ALA A 539 -18.60 17.77 37.13
C ALA A 539 -18.00 19.02 37.80
N MET A 540 -17.53 20.01 37.03
CA MET A 540 -17.06 21.30 37.57
C MET A 540 -18.21 22.10 38.19
N ALA A 541 -19.34 22.23 37.49
CA ALA A 541 -20.52 22.92 38.02
C ALA A 541 -21.07 22.28 39.31
N GLU A 542 -21.01 20.95 39.44
CA GLU A 542 -21.38 20.24 40.67
C GLU A 542 -20.38 20.49 41.81
N GLN A 543 -19.08 20.63 41.52
CA GLN A 543 -18.08 21.04 42.52
C GLN A 543 -18.30 22.48 42.98
N GLU A 544 -18.59 23.41 42.08
CA GLU A 544 -18.96 24.81 42.42
C GLU A 544 -20.23 24.85 43.28
N ARG A 545 -21.26 24.09 42.91
CA ARG A 545 -22.51 23.96 43.68
C ARG A 545 -22.24 23.38 45.08
N ALA A 546 -21.37 22.39 45.19
CA ALA A 546 -20.98 21.82 46.48
C ALA A 546 -20.13 22.79 47.33
N ALA A 547 -19.29 23.62 46.72
CA ALA A 547 -18.55 24.67 47.41
C ALA A 547 -19.51 25.73 47.97
N ALA A 548 -20.41 26.26 47.14
CA ALA A 548 -21.42 27.24 47.54
C ALA A 548 -22.36 26.71 48.65
N GLU A 549 -22.74 25.44 48.60
CA GLU A 549 -23.55 24.80 49.66
C GLU A 549 -22.77 24.66 50.98
N ASN A 550 -21.46 24.39 50.93
CA ASN A 550 -20.61 24.38 52.12
C ASN A 550 -20.42 25.80 52.70
N GLU A 551 -20.32 26.84 51.87
CA GLU A 551 -20.30 28.23 52.32
C GLU A 551 -21.64 28.64 52.93
N ARG A 552 -22.77 28.29 52.30
CA ARG A 552 -24.11 28.48 52.85
C ARG A 552 -24.24 27.81 54.23
N ARG A 553 -23.71 26.59 54.39
CA ARG A 553 -23.70 25.86 55.67
C ARG A 553 -22.81 26.54 56.72
N ARG A 554 -21.65 27.08 56.35
CA ARG A 554 -20.79 27.87 57.26
C ARG A 554 -21.48 29.17 57.70
N ALA A 555 -22.13 29.87 56.78
CA ALA A 555 -22.91 31.08 57.09
C ALA A 555 -24.10 30.77 58.01
N GLU A 556 -24.76 29.62 57.85
CA GLU A 556 -25.86 29.20 58.72
C GLU A 556 -25.38 28.81 60.13
N LEU A 557 -24.21 28.16 60.25
CA LEU A 557 -23.57 27.93 61.55
C LEU A 557 -23.23 29.26 62.23
N GLY A 558 -22.61 30.20 61.51
CA GLY A 558 -22.32 31.54 62.06
C GLY A 558 -23.57 32.33 62.46
N ARG A 559 -24.73 32.12 61.80
CA ARG A 559 -26.02 32.65 62.25
C ARG A 559 -26.50 31.99 63.55
N ALA A 560 -26.33 30.67 63.69
CA ALA A 560 -26.69 29.96 64.92
C ALA A 560 -25.83 30.44 66.10
N ASP A 561 -24.50 30.54 65.91
CA ASP A 561 -23.57 31.04 66.92
C ASP A 561 -23.90 32.49 67.34
N ALA A 562 -24.25 33.36 66.38
CA ALA A 562 -24.65 34.74 66.64
C ALA A 562 -26.02 34.84 67.34
N GLU A 563 -26.97 33.97 66.99
CA GLU A 563 -28.31 33.91 67.61
C GLU A 563 -28.25 33.32 69.03
N ASP A 564 -27.37 32.36 69.31
CA ASP A 564 -27.09 31.88 70.67
C ASP A 564 -26.35 32.94 71.50
N SER A 565 -25.42 33.68 70.90
CA SER A 565 -24.79 34.86 71.53
C SER A 565 -25.83 35.94 71.86
N ARG A 566 -26.80 36.17 70.96
CA ARG A 566 -27.93 37.09 71.19
C ARG A 566 -28.84 36.62 72.34
N LYS A 567 -29.11 35.31 72.45
CA LYS A 567 -29.87 34.73 73.58
C LYS A 567 -29.12 34.91 74.90
N ALA A 568 -27.81 34.71 74.93
CA ALA A 568 -27.00 34.94 76.12
C ALA A 568 -27.06 36.40 76.59
N ALA A 569 -26.84 37.36 75.67
CA ALA A 569 -26.95 38.79 75.97
C ALA A 569 -28.37 39.21 76.40
N GLU A 570 -29.42 38.57 75.86
CA GLU A 570 -30.81 38.80 76.27
C GLU A 570 -31.10 38.27 77.69
N ILE A 571 -30.51 37.13 78.07
CA ILE A 571 -30.57 36.60 79.45
C ILE A 571 -29.85 37.55 80.41
N GLU A 572 -28.65 38.03 80.07
CA GLU A 572 -27.92 39.03 80.86
C GLU A 572 -28.73 40.33 81.02
N ARG A 573 -29.37 40.81 79.93
CA ARG A 573 -30.25 41.97 79.96
C ARG A 573 -31.47 41.77 80.86
N SER A 574 -32.07 40.58 80.82
CA SER A 574 -33.19 40.21 81.70
C SER A 574 -32.76 40.21 83.17
N ASN A 575 -31.62 39.59 83.49
CA ASN A 575 -31.07 39.55 84.85
C ASN A 575 -30.74 40.96 85.36
N ALA A 576 -30.20 41.83 84.51
CA ALA A 576 -29.89 43.22 84.85
C ALA A 576 -31.16 44.05 85.14
N GLU A 577 -32.25 43.83 84.39
CA GLU A 577 -33.54 44.48 84.67
C GLU A 577 -34.20 43.94 85.94
N THR A 578 -34.08 42.63 86.25
CA THR A 578 -34.51 42.07 87.54
C THR A 578 -33.76 42.72 88.70
N ALA A 579 -32.43 42.78 88.65
CA ALA A 579 -31.61 43.45 89.66
C ALA A 579 -31.93 44.96 89.77
N ARG A 580 -32.31 45.60 88.65
CA ARG A 580 -32.78 47.00 88.66
C ARG A 580 -34.11 47.13 89.42
N GLN A 581 -35.05 46.21 89.24
CA GLN A 581 -36.34 46.19 89.94
C GLN A 581 -36.15 45.96 91.44
N GLU A 582 -35.33 44.97 91.84
CA GLU A 582 -34.95 44.74 93.24
C GLU A 582 -34.34 46.00 93.89
N ALA A 583 -33.50 46.75 93.16
CA ALA A 583 -32.92 48.00 93.63
C ALA A 583 -33.96 49.13 93.77
N PHE A 584 -35.00 49.19 92.94
CA PHE A 584 -36.12 50.12 93.11
C PHE A 584 -36.98 49.77 94.32
N GLU A 585 -37.29 48.50 94.53
CA GLU A 585 -38.04 48.04 95.72
C GLU A 585 -37.25 48.33 97.01
N ALA A 586 -35.95 48.06 97.02
CA ALA A 586 -35.07 48.39 98.14
C ALA A 586 -35.00 49.91 98.42
N ARG A 587 -34.95 50.75 97.37
CA ARG A 587 -35.04 52.22 97.51
C ARG A 587 -36.35 52.64 98.16
N ASP A 588 -37.47 52.10 97.69
CA ASP A 588 -38.80 52.55 98.15
C ASP A 588 -39.09 52.06 99.57
N ALA A 589 -38.57 50.90 99.97
CA ALA A 589 -38.54 50.47 101.37
C ALA A 589 -37.73 51.43 102.27
N VAL A 590 -36.62 52.01 101.79
CA VAL A 590 -35.84 53.02 102.52
C VAL A 590 -36.61 54.35 102.61
N VAL A 591 -37.27 54.80 101.55
CA VAL A 591 -38.11 56.02 101.55
C VAL A 591 -39.25 55.88 102.57
N ALA A 592 -40.00 54.77 102.53
CA ALA A 592 -41.09 54.51 103.49
C ALA A 592 -40.60 54.46 104.95
N LYS A 593 -39.34 54.08 105.20
CA LYS A 593 -38.72 54.09 106.53
C LYS A 593 -38.36 55.52 106.99
N LEU A 594 -37.91 56.38 106.08
CA LEU A 594 -37.64 57.79 106.35
C LEU A 594 -38.94 58.56 106.69
N GLU A 595 -40.01 58.35 105.93
CA GLU A 595 -41.32 59.00 106.18
C GLU A 595 -41.89 58.66 107.57
N ARG A 596 -41.84 57.39 107.97
CA ARG A 596 -42.22 56.94 109.34
C ARG A 596 -41.39 57.63 110.42
N THR A 597 -40.12 57.95 110.15
CA THR A 597 -39.21 58.61 111.10
C THR A 597 -39.57 60.09 111.22
N ALA A 598 -39.78 60.78 110.11
CA ALA A 598 -40.20 62.19 110.07
C ALA A 598 -41.55 62.45 110.77
N ALA A 599 -42.46 61.47 110.76
CA ALA A 599 -43.73 61.55 111.46
C ALA A 599 -43.62 61.60 113.01
N ARG A 600 -42.54 61.08 113.59
CA ARG A 600 -42.38 60.86 115.05
C ARG A 600 -41.78 62.04 115.84
N LEU A 601 -41.38 63.15 115.19
CA LEU A 601 -40.65 64.24 115.86
C LEU A 601 -41.56 65.21 116.63
N VAL A 602 -41.20 65.52 117.88
CA VAL A 602 -41.77 66.61 118.70
C VAL A 602 -40.99 67.91 118.44
N TYR A 603 -41.69 69.05 118.34
CA TYR A 603 -41.05 70.34 118.08
C TYR A 603 -40.60 71.03 119.37
N ILE A 604 -39.31 71.37 119.40
CA ILE A 604 -38.71 72.34 120.31
C ILE A 604 -38.72 73.71 119.60
N THR A 605 -39.06 74.80 120.29
CA THR A 605 -39.24 76.11 119.66
C THR A 605 -37.95 76.71 119.08
N SER A 606 -38.14 77.59 118.08
CA SER A 606 -37.15 78.01 117.08
C SER A 606 -35.98 78.87 117.56
N GLU A 607 -35.91 79.23 118.85
CA GLU A 607 -34.89 80.14 119.38
C GLU A 607 -33.78 79.43 120.18
N ALA A 608 -33.91 78.13 120.41
CA ALA A 608 -32.92 77.32 121.11
C ALA A 608 -32.10 76.46 120.13
N GLY A 609 -30.77 76.58 120.19
CA GLY A 609 -29.85 75.98 119.20
C GLY A 609 -29.73 74.46 119.31
N ILE A 610 -30.60 73.72 118.60
CA ILE A 610 -30.53 72.26 118.47
C ILE A 610 -29.14 71.86 117.94
N LYS A 611 -28.44 70.98 118.65
CA LYS A 611 -27.08 70.52 118.31
C LYS A 611 -27.03 69.15 117.66
N LYS A 612 -27.96 68.26 118.03
CA LYS A 612 -28.03 66.88 117.51
C LYS A 612 -29.44 66.32 117.67
N VAL A 613 -29.84 65.52 116.69
CA VAL A 613 -31.07 64.72 116.67
C VAL A 613 -30.67 63.25 116.45
N SER A 614 -31.33 62.35 117.16
CA SER A 614 -31.31 60.90 117.01
C SER A 614 -32.76 60.41 116.84
N ASN A 615 -32.96 59.12 116.57
CA ASN A 615 -34.31 58.52 116.58
C ASN A 615 -35.02 58.72 117.93
N ASP A 616 -34.24 58.67 119.02
CA ASP A 616 -34.74 58.55 120.39
C ASP A 616 -34.45 59.78 121.26
N TRP A 617 -33.69 60.77 120.77
CA TRP A 617 -33.36 61.97 121.57
C TRP A 617 -32.93 63.19 120.75
N VAL A 618 -33.07 64.37 121.36
CA VAL A 618 -32.61 65.67 120.86
C VAL A 618 -31.78 66.36 121.94
N THR A 619 -30.65 66.97 121.58
CA THR A 619 -29.85 67.82 122.50
C THR A 619 -29.85 69.26 122.06
N VAL A 620 -30.10 70.16 123.02
CA VAL A 620 -30.17 71.61 122.84
C VAL A 620 -29.24 72.27 123.87
N ASP A 621 -28.31 73.10 123.38
CA ASP A 621 -27.43 73.92 124.24
C ASP A 621 -27.88 75.38 124.10
N ALA A 622 -28.14 76.05 125.24
CA ALA A 622 -28.78 77.36 125.30
C ALA A 622 -28.00 78.36 126.17
N SER A 623 -28.27 79.66 125.96
CA SER A 623 -27.56 80.79 126.56
C SER A 623 -28.45 81.59 127.53
N ARG A 624 -27.91 82.67 128.11
CA ARG A 624 -28.68 83.58 128.98
C ARG A 624 -29.91 84.12 128.22
N ASN A 625 -31.04 84.21 128.92
CA ASN A 625 -32.36 84.64 128.42
C ASN A 625 -32.99 83.79 127.29
N THR A 626 -32.45 82.62 126.93
CA THR A 626 -33.20 81.66 126.09
C THR A 626 -34.24 80.94 126.95
N GLU A 627 -35.52 81.04 126.58
CA GLU A 627 -36.58 80.14 127.08
C GLU A 627 -36.71 78.96 126.09
N ILE A 628 -36.65 77.72 126.59
CA ILE A 628 -36.94 76.54 125.76
C ILE A 628 -38.40 76.18 125.95
N THR A 629 -39.15 76.09 124.86
CA THR A 629 -40.54 75.63 124.86
C THR A 629 -40.69 74.35 124.03
N LEU A 630 -41.42 73.37 124.56
CA LEU A 630 -41.72 72.08 123.95
C LEU A 630 -43.19 72.04 123.57
N THR A 631 -43.48 71.89 122.27
CA THR A 631 -44.84 71.89 121.74
C THR A 631 -45.15 70.52 121.11
N PRO A 632 -45.98 69.68 121.75
CA PRO A 632 -46.30 68.35 121.26
C PRO A 632 -47.23 68.40 120.03
N LYS A 633 -46.90 67.59 119.02
CA LYS A 633 -47.72 67.44 117.80
C LYS A 633 -49.00 66.66 118.10
N ALA A 634 -50.03 66.91 117.30
CA ALA A 634 -51.27 66.14 117.34
C ALA A 634 -51.00 64.63 117.14
N GLY A 635 -51.71 63.79 117.89
CA GLY A 635 -51.59 62.33 117.83
C GLY A 635 -50.32 61.73 118.46
N TRP A 636 -49.38 62.54 118.99
CA TRP A 636 -48.23 62.00 119.72
C TRP A 636 -48.64 61.57 121.14
N MET A 637 -48.18 60.40 121.57
CA MET A 637 -48.35 59.88 122.92
C MET A 637 -47.03 59.27 123.39
N GLY A 638 -46.66 59.48 124.66
CA GLY A 638 -45.34 59.10 125.14
C GLY A 638 -44.95 59.79 126.44
N TYR A 639 -43.68 59.67 126.80
CA TYR A 639 -43.04 60.51 127.80
C TYR A 639 -41.71 61.04 127.26
N ILE A 640 -41.29 62.21 127.76
CA ILE A 640 -39.98 62.78 127.51
C ILE A 640 -39.21 62.80 128.83
N HIS A 641 -38.01 62.24 128.83
CA HIS A 641 -37.04 62.54 129.89
C HIS A 641 -36.29 63.81 129.51
N LEU A 642 -36.42 64.83 130.34
CA LEU A 642 -35.66 66.06 130.27
C LEU A 642 -34.54 66.01 131.30
N GLN A 643 -33.31 65.91 130.84
CA GLN A 643 -32.13 66.15 131.66
C GLN A 643 -31.69 67.60 131.46
N TYR A 644 -31.85 68.41 132.50
CA TYR A 644 -31.51 69.83 132.56
C TYR A 644 -30.25 70.01 133.41
N SER A 645 -29.19 70.57 132.81
CA SER A 645 -27.89 70.74 133.49
C SER A 645 -27.40 72.19 133.32
N ILE A 646 -27.15 72.89 134.43
CA ILE A 646 -26.49 74.21 134.45
C ILE A 646 -24.98 73.99 134.48
N ILE A 647 -24.26 74.64 133.57
CA ILE A 647 -22.81 74.53 133.41
C ILE A 647 -22.16 75.84 133.89
N ALA A 648 -21.34 75.74 134.94
CA ALA A 648 -20.69 76.87 135.60
C ALA A 648 -19.82 77.68 134.62
N ASN A 649 -20.01 78.99 134.56
CA ASN A 649 -19.12 79.93 133.86
C ASN A 649 -18.21 80.73 134.83
N SER A 650 -18.42 80.65 136.16
CA SER A 650 -17.50 81.19 137.18
C SER A 650 -17.15 80.16 138.27
N THR A 651 -16.24 80.50 139.18
CA THR A 651 -15.81 79.66 140.32
C THR A 651 -16.48 80.01 141.65
N ASP A 652 -17.40 80.97 141.67
CA ASP A 652 -17.92 81.60 142.91
C ASP A 652 -18.69 80.63 143.82
N TRP A 653 -19.10 79.48 143.29
CA TRP A 653 -19.82 78.41 143.97
C TRP A 653 -18.94 77.21 144.37
N GLY A 654 -17.60 77.35 144.27
CA GLY A 654 -16.65 76.26 144.58
C GLY A 654 -16.53 75.16 143.51
N VAL A 655 -17.33 75.23 142.46
CA VAL A 655 -17.29 74.36 141.27
C VAL A 655 -16.35 74.96 140.22
N ARG A 656 -15.69 74.14 139.40
CA ARG A 656 -14.84 74.65 138.30
C ARG A 656 -15.67 75.06 137.09
N VAL A 657 -15.25 76.14 136.43
CA VAL A 657 -15.77 76.58 135.12
C VAL A 657 -15.79 75.40 134.14
N GLY A 658 -16.94 75.17 133.51
CA GLY A 658 -17.18 74.07 132.57
C GLY A 658 -17.71 72.77 133.19
N GLN A 659 -17.79 72.65 134.52
CA GLN A 659 -18.49 71.54 135.18
C GLN A 659 -19.97 71.86 135.43
N VAL A 660 -20.78 70.82 135.65
CA VAL A 660 -22.19 70.96 136.02
C VAL A 660 -22.29 71.48 137.46
N ALA A 661 -22.96 72.62 137.64
CA ALA A 661 -23.21 73.23 138.94
C ALA A 661 -24.54 72.78 139.57
N TYR A 662 -25.51 72.45 138.71
CA TYR A 662 -26.85 71.97 139.10
C TYR A 662 -27.38 71.05 138.01
N GLU A 663 -28.04 69.96 138.39
CA GLU A 663 -28.69 69.04 137.48
C GLU A 663 -30.07 68.63 138.03
N GLU A 664 -31.06 68.63 137.14
CA GLU A 664 -32.44 68.25 137.42
C GLU A 664 -32.93 67.34 136.30
N ILE A 665 -33.63 66.25 136.64
CA ILE A 665 -34.29 65.39 135.67
C ILE A 665 -35.79 65.51 135.88
N ARG A 666 -36.52 65.98 134.86
CA ARG A 666 -37.98 65.98 134.83
C ARG A 666 -38.49 64.96 133.83
N VAL A 667 -39.60 64.30 134.17
CA VAL A 667 -40.33 63.44 133.24
C VAL A 667 -41.62 64.13 132.87
N LEU A 668 -41.74 64.45 131.58
CA LEU A 668 -42.95 65.01 130.97
C LEU A 668 -43.77 63.87 130.38
N TRP A 669 -45.03 63.73 130.76
CA TRP A 669 -45.95 62.85 130.05
C TRP A 669 -46.67 63.62 128.95
N ILE A 670 -46.89 62.99 127.78
CA ILE A 670 -47.47 63.63 126.60
C ILE A 670 -48.59 62.76 126.03
N GLN A 671 -49.73 63.40 125.74
CA GLN A 671 -50.86 62.81 125.03
C GLN A 671 -51.60 63.89 124.25
N ASP A 672 -51.73 63.69 122.93
CA ASP A 672 -52.39 64.56 121.94
C ASP A 672 -52.41 66.06 122.28
N ARG A 673 -51.30 66.73 121.93
CA ARG A 673 -51.07 68.17 122.12
C ARG A 673 -51.01 68.66 123.57
N LYS A 674 -51.04 67.78 124.58
CA LYS A 674 -50.89 68.17 126.00
C LYS A 674 -49.66 67.56 126.65
N ILE A 675 -49.07 68.33 127.57
CA ILE A 675 -47.95 67.94 128.44
C ILE A 675 -48.38 68.03 129.90
N TRP A 676 -47.91 67.08 130.72
CA TRP A 676 -48.00 67.10 132.17
C TRP A 676 -46.61 66.91 132.80
N GLU A 677 -46.24 67.76 133.76
CA GLU A 677 -45.08 67.55 134.62
C GLU A 677 -45.39 66.53 135.73
N THR A 678 -44.45 65.63 135.97
CA THR A 678 -44.59 64.53 136.94
C THR A 678 -43.54 64.69 138.05
N ASN A 679 -44.00 64.72 139.31
CA ASN A 679 -43.14 64.97 140.47
C ASN A 679 -42.73 63.66 141.18
N GLY A 680 -42.66 62.56 140.43
CA GLY A 680 -42.40 61.21 140.94
C GLY A 680 -43.34 60.16 140.33
N GLN A 681 -43.25 58.93 140.84
CA GLN A 681 -44.17 57.84 140.50
C GLN A 681 -45.26 57.68 141.57
N ASN A 682 -46.45 57.27 141.15
CA ASN A 682 -47.53 56.82 142.02
C ASN A 682 -47.31 55.36 142.45
N ALA A 683 -48.12 54.86 143.39
CA ALA A 683 -47.96 53.52 143.98
C ALA A 683 -48.02 52.34 142.98
N ASN A 684 -48.48 52.57 141.74
CA ASN A 684 -48.56 51.56 140.68
C ASN A 684 -47.41 51.68 139.66
N GLY A 685 -46.37 52.47 139.93
CA GLY A 685 -45.22 52.69 139.04
C GLY A 685 -45.47 53.63 137.85
N GLY A 686 -46.73 54.01 137.59
CA GLY A 686 -47.06 55.10 136.67
C GLY A 686 -46.71 56.47 137.26
N PRO A 687 -46.73 57.55 136.47
CA PRO A 687 -46.41 58.89 136.97
C PRO A 687 -47.42 59.40 138.02
N ALA A 688 -46.92 60.09 139.05
CA ALA A 688 -47.72 60.91 139.93
C ALA A 688 -47.96 62.28 139.25
N LEU A 689 -49.02 62.33 138.44
CA LEU A 689 -49.47 63.55 137.77
C LEU A 689 -49.90 64.59 138.81
N SER A 690 -49.33 65.79 138.73
CA SER A 690 -49.83 66.94 139.50
C SER A 690 -51.24 67.31 139.02
N ALA A 691 -52.14 67.63 139.94
CA ALA A 691 -53.57 67.80 139.65
C ALA A 691 -53.86 69.16 138.99
N GLY A 692 -53.49 69.29 137.72
CA GLY A 692 -53.73 70.45 136.86
C GLY A 692 -54.12 70.05 135.44
N SER A 693 -54.75 70.97 134.71
CA SER A 693 -55.04 70.79 133.29
C SER A 693 -53.74 70.79 132.48
N GLY A 694 -53.40 69.66 131.85
CA GLY A 694 -52.17 69.52 131.05
C GLY A 694 -52.03 70.63 130.01
N SER A 695 -50.86 71.25 129.99
CA SER A 695 -50.55 72.45 129.20
C SER A 695 -50.36 72.09 127.72
N SER A 696 -50.69 73.01 126.82
CA SER A 696 -50.42 72.85 125.38
C SER A 696 -48.94 72.99 125.00
N ALA A 697 -48.11 73.45 125.93
CA ALA A 697 -46.66 73.47 125.81
C ALA A 697 -46.02 73.47 127.22
N TRP A 698 -44.81 72.92 127.34
CA TRP A 698 -43.97 73.09 128.53
C TRP A 698 -42.86 74.07 128.22
N SER A 699 -42.53 74.99 129.13
CA SER A 699 -41.38 75.86 128.97
C SER A 699 -40.54 75.99 130.25
N GLN A 700 -39.24 76.25 130.05
CA GLN A 700 -38.29 76.45 131.15
C GLN A 700 -37.36 77.61 130.82
N ALA A 701 -37.45 78.65 131.65
CA ALA A 701 -36.49 79.76 131.71
C ALA A 701 -35.36 79.45 132.72
N ASN A 702 -34.23 80.14 132.58
CA ASN A 702 -33.09 80.01 133.50
C ASN A 702 -33.43 80.70 134.85
N PRO A 703 -33.34 80.02 136.01
CA PRO A 703 -33.79 80.57 137.30
C PRO A 703 -33.06 81.86 137.71
N SER A 704 -33.85 82.84 138.15
CA SER A 704 -33.43 84.21 138.45
C SER A 704 -32.59 84.34 139.73
N GLY A 705 -31.34 83.89 139.66
CA GLY A 705 -30.33 84.05 140.72
C GLY A 705 -28.89 83.81 140.27
N LEU A 706 -28.67 83.06 139.19
CA LEU A 706 -27.34 82.69 138.70
C LEU A 706 -26.93 83.53 137.47
N ALA A 707 -26.44 84.75 137.71
CA ALA A 707 -26.03 85.71 136.67
C ALA A 707 -24.73 85.35 135.92
N GLY A 708 -24.49 84.06 135.68
CA GLY A 708 -23.27 83.49 135.11
C GLY A 708 -23.49 82.70 133.80
N ASP A 709 -24.46 81.79 133.81
CA ASP A 709 -24.16 80.43 133.32
C ASP A 709 -24.85 80.03 132.00
N ARG A 710 -24.38 78.93 131.41
CA ARG A 710 -25.03 78.24 130.27
C ARG A 710 -25.86 77.07 130.79
N PHE A 711 -26.91 76.71 130.05
CA PHE A 711 -27.67 75.49 130.37
C PHE A 711 -27.77 74.57 129.16
N ARG A 712 -27.84 73.28 129.45
CA ARG A 712 -28.04 72.19 128.50
C ARG A 712 -29.38 71.52 128.80
N LEU A 713 -30.11 71.17 127.74
CA LEU A 713 -31.29 70.33 127.83
C LEU A 713 -31.13 69.14 126.87
N ILE A 714 -31.18 67.92 127.43
CA ILE A 714 -31.30 66.69 126.65
C ILE A 714 -32.74 66.20 126.78
N CYS A 715 -33.41 66.06 125.64
CA CYS A 715 -34.79 65.61 125.52
C CYS A 715 -34.80 64.20 124.92
N THR A 716 -34.91 63.17 125.75
CA THR A 716 -35.04 61.78 125.29
C THR A 716 -36.51 61.43 125.12
N LEU A 717 -36.91 61.07 123.90
CA LEU A 717 -38.28 60.81 123.48
C LEU A 717 -38.59 59.32 123.62
N TYR A 718 -39.54 58.98 124.49
CA TYR A 718 -40.08 57.64 124.64
C TYR A 718 -41.55 57.63 124.19
N PRO A 719 -41.82 57.45 122.88
CA PRO A 719 -43.20 57.30 122.41
C PRO A 719 -43.84 56.04 123.02
N TYR A 720 -45.10 56.15 123.41
CA TYR A 720 -45.98 55.00 123.54
C TYR A 720 -46.49 54.66 122.14
N GLU A 721 -46.23 53.42 121.68
CA GLU A 721 -46.81 52.87 120.44
C GLU A 721 -48.26 52.38 120.65
#